data_AF-A0A9X4ME51-F1
#
_entry.id   AF-A0A9X4ME51-F1
#
_cell.length_a   1.000
_cell.length_b   1.000
_cell.length_c   1.000
_cell.angle_alpha   90.00
_cell.angle_beta   90.00
_cell.angle_gamma   90.00
#
_symmetry.space_group_name_H-M   'P 1'
#
loop_
_entity.id
_entity.type
_entity.pdbx_description
1 polymer ?
#
loop_
_entity_poly.entity_id
_entity_poly.type
_entity_poly.pdbx_seq_one_letter_code
_entity_poly.pdbx_strand_id
1 'polypeptide(L)'
;MNTILRTALAYGLALAAIFGFWYGIGQPRPIPEAGVADGHILQSVSYAPFERDQSPFDFSKGMTIADARIDADLALLSQRFSCIRTYSVAGLESLPKYAEKYGMQVLLGAWIGADPKLNQQELAKVVALAKQYPKSVRAVVVGNEALLRREITGPQLAEYIRQVKAELPGVPVTYADVWEFWLKHPEVAPACDFVTIHILPYWEDDPLAISGAIPHIKKIREEIGQKIPGKEILIGETGWPSQGRMREGALPSLENQARFIRGFIALAEQEHWQYNLIEAFDQPWKRIKEGAVGGYWGLYSPERTDKHILSGPVSSFPNWRILFTQSAIIALLTLFVARGHGSMGASRWLLFSTAMAGGAILIVLQGHQFSIISTNTYEYLWGFVVLSLSGSLYLLTLKAIASGTPPTHLSLDGSLDFLRSKSRLSPEAVHGILRLGVIACALIAVLGLVLDARYRNFNNFGFAIPALAYAWFSRRQGRANGLSWLEKLSGLLLAAGAVAILLNETPLNWQADIWTLLCLLLAYPLWRENRFISLRPLLPVGLLVLGSFAAFTALRHGVFIAERLVGVCADSPDKTICLVRAMIGKLMYNQVFAWTSLALAGLAVWRNSGWLCALTLVASLAGLAFYNVNLSAVAFVLAGITLVHLKNREAVVG
;
A
#
# COMPACT_ATOMS: atom_id res chain seq x y z
N MET A 1 1.84 -51.19 -1.70
CA MET A 1 0.91 -50.08 -1.98
C MET A 1 0.97 -49.76 -3.47
N ASN A 2 -0.08 -50.05 -4.23
CA ASN A 2 -0.17 -49.74 -5.68
C ASN A 2 0.06 -48.24 -5.90
N THR A 3 0.72 -47.86 -7.01
CA THR A 3 0.99 -46.46 -7.39
C THR A 3 -0.26 -45.58 -7.32
N ILE A 4 -1.41 -46.11 -7.75
CA ILE A 4 -2.70 -45.41 -7.67
C ILE A 4 -3.05 -45.04 -6.21
N LEU A 5 -2.86 -45.97 -5.28
CA LEU A 5 -3.14 -45.75 -3.86
C LEU A 5 -2.18 -44.73 -3.24
N ARG A 6 -0.90 -44.73 -3.65
CA ARG A 6 0.08 -43.69 -3.23
C ARG A 6 -0.32 -42.31 -3.70
N THR A 7 -0.70 -42.18 -4.98
CA THR A 7 -1.15 -40.92 -5.55
C THR A 7 -2.44 -40.44 -4.89
N ALA A 8 -3.43 -41.31 -4.73
CA ALA A 8 -4.69 -40.97 -4.08
C ALA A 8 -4.47 -40.49 -2.64
N LEU A 9 -3.61 -41.18 -1.86
CA LEU A 9 -3.29 -40.77 -0.49
C LEU A 9 -2.56 -39.42 -0.44
N ALA A 10 -1.56 -39.22 -1.31
CA ALA A 10 -0.81 -37.97 -1.41
C ALA A 10 -1.73 -36.77 -1.69
N TYR A 11 -2.64 -36.92 -2.65
CA TYR A 11 -3.60 -35.86 -3.00
C TYR A 11 -4.68 -35.68 -1.94
N GLY A 12 -5.18 -36.76 -1.34
CA GLY A 12 -6.13 -36.69 -0.23
C GLY A 12 -5.56 -35.91 0.95
N LEU A 13 -4.32 -36.20 1.36
CA LEU A 13 -3.63 -35.49 2.45
C LEU A 13 -3.42 -34.01 2.12
N ALA A 14 -3.00 -33.70 0.90
CA ALA A 14 -2.80 -32.32 0.50
C ALA A 14 -4.11 -31.53 0.42
N LEU A 15 -5.19 -32.10 -0.13
CA LEU A 15 -6.50 -31.46 -0.14
C LEU A 15 -7.06 -31.26 1.26
N ALA A 16 -6.86 -32.23 2.17
CA ALA A 16 -7.22 -32.08 3.57
C ALA A 16 -6.42 -30.95 4.26
N ALA A 17 -5.12 -30.82 3.96
CA ALA A 17 -4.30 -29.72 4.47
C ALA A 17 -4.73 -28.35 3.92
N ILE A 18 -5.05 -28.27 2.63
CA ILE A 18 -5.59 -27.05 1.99
C ILE A 18 -6.94 -26.67 2.63
N PHE A 19 -7.82 -27.65 2.84
CA PHE A 19 -9.09 -27.43 3.53
C PHE A 19 -8.87 -26.94 4.95
N GLY A 20 -8.04 -27.63 5.74
CA GLY A 20 -7.74 -27.26 7.12
C GLY A 20 -7.18 -25.84 7.24
N PHE A 21 -6.30 -25.44 6.32
CA PHE A 21 -5.77 -24.07 6.26
C PHE A 21 -6.88 -23.04 6.04
N TRP A 22 -7.65 -23.15 4.95
CA TRP A 22 -8.68 -22.16 4.60
C TRP A 22 -9.84 -22.16 5.58
N TYR A 23 -10.25 -23.34 6.07
CA TYR A 23 -11.25 -23.44 7.12
C TYR A 23 -10.79 -22.72 8.39
N GLY A 24 -9.54 -22.95 8.82
CA GLY A 24 -9.01 -22.38 10.06
C GLY A 24 -8.89 -20.86 10.07
N ILE A 25 -8.52 -20.25 8.93
CA ILE A 25 -8.41 -18.78 8.82
C ILE A 25 -9.71 -18.11 8.35
N GLY A 26 -10.65 -18.88 7.82
CA GLY A 26 -11.89 -18.40 7.24
C GLY A 26 -13.10 -18.41 8.17
N GLN A 27 -13.01 -19.06 9.33
CA GLN A 27 -14.12 -19.06 10.29
C GLN A 27 -14.34 -17.66 10.88
N PRO A 28 -15.60 -17.19 10.96
CA PRO A 28 -15.94 -15.99 11.71
C PRO A 28 -15.57 -16.13 13.17
N ARG A 29 -14.95 -15.09 13.73
CA ARG A 29 -14.60 -15.01 15.15
C ARG A 29 -15.53 -14.06 15.88
N PRO A 30 -15.99 -14.40 17.10
CA PRO A 30 -16.74 -13.46 17.91
C PRO A 30 -15.82 -12.30 18.33
N ILE A 31 -16.29 -11.08 18.10
CA ILE A 31 -15.64 -9.85 18.53
C ILE A 31 -16.56 -9.20 19.58
N PRO A 32 -16.02 -8.69 20.70
CA PRO A 32 -16.83 -7.99 21.70
C PRO A 32 -17.66 -6.87 21.07
N GLU A 33 -18.95 -6.83 21.40
CA GLU A 33 -19.84 -5.75 20.97
C GLU A 33 -19.52 -4.45 21.70
N ALA A 34 -19.92 -3.31 21.12
CA ALA A 34 -19.69 -2.00 21.72
C ALA A 34 -20.49 -1.76 23.02
N GLY A 35 -21.43 -2.64 23.36
CA GLY A 35 -22.25 -2.53 24.57
C GLY A 35 -23.29 -1.40 24.54
N VAL A 36 -23.58 -0.86 23.36
CA VAL A 36 -24.67 0.11 23.15
C VAL A 36 -26.02 -0.63 23.10
N ALA A 37 -27.09 0.07 23.46
CA ALA A 37 -28.44 -0.50 23.42
C ALA A 37 -28.84 -0.89 21.98
N ASP A 38 -29.68 -1.92 21.85
CA ASP A 38 -30.21 -2.32 20.55
C ASP A 38 -30.97 -1.16 19.89
N GLY A 39 -30.61 -0.85 18.64
CA GLY A 39 -31.18 0.28 17.91
C GLY A 39 -30.59 1.64 18.27
N HIS A 40 -29.52 1.70 19.09
CA HIS A 40 -28.78 2.94 19.34
C HIS A 40 -28.23 3.50 18.02
N ILE A 41 -28.59 4.76 17.73
CA ILE A 41 -28.12 5.48 16.55
C ILE A 41 -26.81 6.17 16.91
N LEU A 42 -25.75 5.81 16.19
CA LEU A 42 -24.41 6.36 16.38
C LEU A 42 -24.33 7.82 15.94
N GLN A 43 -23.31 8.53 16.39
CA GLN A 43 -23.21 9.98 16.20
C GLN A 43 -22.93 10.36 14.74
N SER A 44 -21.70 10.18 14.25
CA SER A 44 -21.32 10.64 12.90
C SER A 44 -20.41 9.66 12.17
N VAL A 45 -20.48 9.67 10.84
CA VAL A 45 -19.59 8.92 9.95
C VAL A 45 -19.13 9.78 8.76
N SER A 46 -17.85 9.70 8.40
CA SER A 46 -17.33 10.33 7.18
C SER A 46 -17.96 9.71 5.94
N TYR A 47 -18.47 10.55 5.05
CA TYR A 47 -19.17 10.12 3.84
C TYR A 47 -18.59 10.80 2.59
N ALA A 48 -18.32 9.96 1.59
CA ALA A 48 -18.02 10.37 0.22
C ALA A 48 -18.75 9.42 -0.74
N PRO A 49 -19.50 9.92 -1.73
CA PRO A 49 -20.41 9.11 -2.55
C PRO A 49 -19.70 8.40 -3.72
N PHE A 50 -18.38 8.23 -3.70
CA PHE A 50 -17.65 7.65 -4.82
C PHE A 50 -17.89 6.13 -4.91
N GLU A 51 -18.04 5.63 -6.13
CA GLU A 51 -18.02 4.20 -6.42
C GLU A 51 -16.58 3.67 -6.52
N ARG A 52 -16.45 2.35 -6.66
CA ARG A 52 -15.16 1.63 -6.71
C ARG A 52 -14.13 2.27 -7.64
N ASP A 53 -14.57 2.65 -8.84
CA ASP A 53 -13.71 3.16 -9.91
C ASP A 53 -13.83 4.69 -10.11
N GLN A 54 -14.41 5.40 -9.13
CA GLN A 54 -14.59 6.84 -9.14
C GLN A 54 -13.68 7.53 -8.11
N SER A 55 -13.34 8.79 -8.37
CA SER A 55 -12.57 9.60 -7.45
C SER A 55 -12.98 11.08 -7.53
N PRO A 56 -12.69 11.90 -6.49
CA PRO A 56 -12.90 13.34 -6.57
C PRO A 56 -12.10 14.01 -7.70
N PHE A 57 -11.04 13.36 -8.20
CA PHE A 57 -10.22 13.90 -9.28
C PHE A 57 -10.93 13.85 -10.64
N ASP A 58 -11.99 13.03 -10.77
CA ASP A 58 -12.73 12.86 -12.02
C ASP A 58 -13.78 13.96 -12.25
N PHE A 59 -14.05 14.83 -11.26
CA PHE A 59 -14.87 16.04 -11.48
C PHE A 59 -14.30 16.94 -12.56
N SER A 60 -12.97 17.06 -12.62
CA SER A 60 -12.27 17.82 -13.68
C SER A 60 -12.48 17.23 -15.09
N LYS A 61 -12.90 15.96 -15.17
CA LYS A 61 -13.20 15.23 -16.41
C LYS A 61 -14.71 15.22 -16.73
N GLY A 62 -15.52 15.97 -15.98
CA GLY A 62 -16.96 16.07 -16.19
C GLY A 62 -17.80 15.02 -15.46
N MET A 63 -17.22 14.26 -14.51
CA MET A 63 -18.01 13.39 -13.64
C MET A 63 -18.99 14.22 -12.80
N THR A 64 -20.19 13.69 -12.56
CA THR A 64 -21.16 14.25 -11.61
C THR A 64 -21.69 13.13 -10.72
N ILE A 65 -21.96 13.41 -9.45
CA ILE A 65 -22.60 12.45 -8.55
C ILE A 65 -24.12 12.52 -8.76
N ALA A 66 -24.74 11.36 -9.01
CA ALA A 66 -26.18 11.29 -9.17
C ALA A 66 -26.89 11.47 -7.82
N ASP A 67 -27.90 12.32 -7.77
CA ASP A 67 -28.75 12.54 -6.60
C ASP A 67 -29.35 11.24 -6.03
N ALA A 68 -29.75 10.31 -6.91
CA ALA A 68 -30.26 8.99 -6.50
C ALA A 68 -29.23 8.14 -5.73
N ARG A 69 -27.91 8.35 -5.97
CA ARG A 69 -26.84 7.69 -5.23
C ARG A 69 -26.76 8.24 -3.80
N ILE A 70 -26.77 9.57 -3.66
CA ILE A 70 -26.78 10.24 -2.35
C ILE A 70 -28.02 9.81 -1.57
N ASP A 71 -29.18 9.79 -2.20
CA ASP A 71 -30.44 9.36 -1.59
C ASP A 71 -30.36 7.92 -1.04
N ALA A 72 -29.88 6.98 -1.86
CA ALA A 72 -29.75 5.58 -1.48
C ALA A 72 -28.70 5.35 -0.36
N ASP A 73 -27.55 6.02 -0.46
CA ASP A 73 -26.50 5.92 0.55
C ASP A 73 -26.98 6.50 1.89
N LEU A 74 -27.66 7.65 1.91
CA LEU A 74 -28.20 8.23 3.15
C LEU A 74 -29.35 7.41 3.73
N ALA A 75 -30.19 6.78 2.91
CA ALA A 75 -31.21 5.84 3.38
C ALA A 75 -30.62 4.62 4.12
N LEU A 76 -29.43 4.18 3.69
CA LEU A 76 -28.68 3.12 4.36
C LEU A 76 -28.05 3.65 5.66
N LEU A 77 -27.35 4.77 5.58
CA LEU A 77 -26.59 5.31 6.72
C LEU A 77 -27.51 5.81 7.85
N SER A 78 -28.70 6.34 7.54
CA SER A 78 -29.65 6.87 8.54
C SER A 78 -30.18 5.79 9.49
N GLN A 79 -30.05 4.52 9.14
CA GLN A 79 -30.43 3.39 10.01
C GLN A 79 -29.43 3.16 11.15
N ARG A 80 -28.24 3.76 11.06
CA ARG A 80 -27.12 3.54 11.99
C ARG A 80 -26.49 4.82 12.52
N PHE A 81 -26.62 5.94 11.80
CA PHE A 81 -25.98 7.20 12.12
C PHE A 81 -26.98 8.35 12.11
N SER A 82 -26.79 9.31 13.02
CA SER A 82 -27.57 10.55 13.09
C SER A 82 -26.92 11.69 12.30
N CYS A 83 -25.64 11.58 11.96
CA CYS A 83 -24.89 12.62 11.26
C CYS A 83 -23.91 12.02 10.23
N ILE A 84 -23.59 12.79 9.20
CA ILE A 84 -22.50 12.52 8.27
C ILE A 84 -21.52 13.68 8.22
N ARG A 85 -20.25 13.39 7.93
CA ARG A 85 -19.21 14.40 7.70
C ARG A 85 -18.75 14.38 6.25
N THR A 86 -18.56 15.57 5.67
CA THR A 86 -18.03 15.76 4.31
C THR A 86 -16.70 16.52 4.35
N TYR A 87 -15.89 16.39 3.31
CA TYR A 87 -14.55 16.99 3.19
C TYR A 87 -14.52 18.25 2.32
N SER A 88 -15.45 18.35 1.38
CA SER A 88 -15.63 19.40 0.39
C SER A 88 -17.12 19.47 0.06
N VAL A 89 -17.56 20.61 -0.45
CA VAL A 89 -18.92 20.78 -0.99
C VAL A 89 -18.97 20.66 -2.52
N ALA A 90 -17.83 20.57 -3.19
CA ALA A 90 -17.77 20.45 -4.65
C ALA A 90 -18.40 19.14 -5.14
N GLY A 91 -19.49 19.26 -5.91
CA GLY A 91 -20.23 18.12 -6.45
C GLY A 91 -21.13 17.42 -5.43
N LEU A 92 -21.25 17.97 -4.21
CA LEU A 92 -22.04 17.45 -3.10
C LEU A 92 -23.10 18.46 -2.61
N GLU A 93 -23.43 19.46 -3.42
CA GLU A 93 -24.30 20.57 -3.03
C GLU A 93 -25.72 20.12 -2.63
N SER A 94 -26.20 18.98 -3.14
CA SER A 94 -27.53 18.43 -2.81
C SER A 94 -27.56 17.63 -1.51
N LEU A 95 -26.42 17.33 -0.89
CA LEU A 95 -26.32 16.42 0.26
C LEU A 95 -27.09 16.90 1.50
N PRO A 96 -27.07 18.20 1.91
CA PRO A 96 -27.86 18.67 3.05
C PRO A 96 -29.38 18.49 2.89
N LYS A 97 -29.90 18.53 1.64
CA LYS A 97 -31.32 18.27 1.34
C LYS A 97 -31.70 16.82 1.67
N TYR A 98 -30.85 15.87 1.27
CA TYR A 98 -31.09 14.45 1.55
C TYR A 98 -30.87 14.10 3.02
N ALA A 99 -29.93 14.77 3.70
CA ALA A 99 -29.76 14.63 5.14
C ALA A 99 -31.05 15.03 5.87
N GLU A 100 -31.66 16.17 5.53
CA GLU A 100 -32.95 16.59 6.10
C GLU A 100 -34.07 15.58 5.82
N LYS A 101 -34.14 15.02 4.60
CA LYS A 101 -35.12 13.97 4.23
C LYS A 101 -35.08 12.77 5.18
N TYR A 102 -33.89 12.36 5.62
CA TYR A 102 -33.70 11.21 6.51
C TYR A 102 -33.54 11.58 7.98
N GLY A 103 -33.76 12.84 8.36
CA GLY A 103 -33.58 13.32 9.74
C GLY A 103 -32.12 13.28 10.21
N MET A 104 -31.17 13.25 9.29
CA MET A 104 -29.74 13.29 9.57
C MET A 104 -29.22 14.72 9.58
N GLN A 105 -28.12 14.92 10.30
CA GLN A 105 -27.34 16.15 10.30
C GLN A 105 -26.05 16.03 9.47
N VAL A 106 -25.41 17.14 9.16
CA VAL A 106 -24.19 17.22 8.37
C VAL A 106 -23.14 18.09 9.07
N LEU A 107 -21.93 17.55 9.24
CA LEU A 107 -20.71 18.33 9.40
C LEU A 107 -20.20 18.70 8.01
N LEU A 108 -20.45 19.95 7.60
CA LEU A 108 -20.23 20.40 6.23
C LEU A 108 -18.78 20.90 6.06
N GLY A 109 -17.99 20.20 5.24
CA GLY A 109 -16.57 20.51 5.06
C GLY A 109 -16.29 21.45 3.89
N ALA A 110 -15.45 22.45 4.10
CA ALA A 110 -14.83 23.24 3.04
C ALA A 110 -13.37 22.80 2.85
N TRP A 111 -13.01 22.38 1.63
CA TRP A 111 -11.65 21.94 1.36
C TRP A 111 -10.71 23.14 1.19
N ILE A 112 -9.73 23.29 2.08
CA ILE A 112 -8.72 24.36 2.04
C ILE A 112 -7.39 23.77 1.58
N GLY A 113 -6.81 24.41 0.56
CA GLY A 113 -5.50 24.07 0.00
C GLY A 113 -4.66 25.31 -0.32
N ALA A 114 -3.67 25.13 -1.20
CA ALA A 114 -2.67 26.15 -1.50
C ALA A 114 -3.15 27.28 -2.44
N ASP A 115 -4.28 27.10 -3.14
CA ASP A 115 -4.83 28.09 -4.08
C ASP A 115 -5.91 28.94 -3.38
N PRO A 116 -5.63 30.23 -3.09
CA PRO A 116 -6.58 31.10 -2.40
C PRO A 116 -7.92 31.28 -3.15
N LYS A 117 -7.90 31.20 -4.49
CA LYS A 117 -9.11 31.36 -5.30
C LYS A 117 -10.04 30.17 -5.13
N LEU A 118 -9.49 28.95 -5.15
CA LEU A 118 -10.26 27.73 -4.90
C LEU A 118 -10.78 27.70 -3.46
N ASN A 119 -9.97 28.13 -2.50
CA ASN A 119 -10.39 28.25 -1.10
C ASN A 119 -11.63 29.16 -0.97
N GLN A 120 -11.61 30.36 -1.56
CA GLN A 120 -12.75 31.28 -1.51
C GLN A 120 -14.01 30.71 -2.17
N GLN A 121 -13.87 29.91 -3.24
CA GLN A 121 -15.01 29.22 -3.86
C GLN A 121 -15.64 28.17 -2.93
N GLU A 122 -14.83 27.38 -2.23
CA GLU A 122 -15.29 26.42 -1.23
C GLU A 122 -15.97 27.12 -0.05
N LEU A 123 -15.37 28.18 0.49
CA LEU A 123 -15.94 28.97 1.60
C LEU A 123 -17.31 29.58 1.22
N ALA A 124 -17.41 30.22 0.06
CA ALA A 124 -18.67 30.83 -0.38
C ALA A 124 -19.79 29.80 -0.52
N LYS A 125 -19.48 28.61 -1.06
CA LYS A 125 -20.44 27.51 -1.20
C LYS A 125 -20.87 26.94 0.15
N VAL A 126 -19.93 26.72 1.08
CA VAL A 126 -20.25 26.17 2.41
C VAL A 126 -21.17 27.12 3.18
N VAL A 127 -20.93 28.43 3.09
CA VAL A 127 -21.79 29.45 3.71
C VAL A 127 -23.18 29.47 3.09
N ALA A 128 -23.28 29.42 1.76
CA ALA A 128 -24.56 29.41 1.06
C ALA A 128 -25.41 28.19 1.46
N LEU A 129 -24.81 27.00 1.49
CA LEU A 129 -25.48 25.76 1.89
C LEU A 129 -25.88 25.76 3.37
N ALA A 130 -25.02 26.27 4.26
CA ALA A 130 -25.35 26.39 5.69
C ALA A 130 -26.54 27.33 5.94
N LYS A 131 -26.62 28.45 5.20
CA LYS A 131 -27.78 29.37 5.26
C LYS A 131 -29.05 28.74 4.68
N GLN A 132 -28.92 27.94 3.62
CA GLN A 132 -30.06 27.30 2.95
C GLN A 132 -30.65 26.13 3.76
N TYR A 133 -29.81 25.37 4.48
CA TYR A 133 -30.19 24.16 5.19
C TYR A 133 -29.86 24.20 6.69
N PRO A 134 -30.37 25.20 7.45
CA PRO A 134 -30.01 25.39 8.86
C PRO A 134 -30.48 24.27 9.78
N LYS A 135 -31.41 23.40 9.32
CA LYS A 135 -31.90 22.26 10.10
C LYS A 135 -30.99 21.03 10.03
N SER A 136 -30.38 20.79 8.87
CA SER A 136 -29.51 19.63 8.66
C SER A 136 -28.03 19.98 8.82
N VAL A 137 -27.59 21.21 8.58
CA VAL A 137 -26.19 21.62 8.83
C VAL A 137 -25.96 21.84 10.33
N ARG A 138 -25.22 20.91 10.96
CA ARG A 138 -24.86 20.96 12.40
C ARG A 138 -23.69 21.90 12.68
N ALA A 139 -22.66 21.85 11.83
CA ALA A 139 -21.47 22.68 11.95
C ALA A 139 -20.72 22.75 10.60
N VAL A 140 -19.85 23.74 10.45
CA VAL A 140 -18.95 23.89 9.29
C VAL A 140 -17.52 23.57 9.70
N VAL A 141 -16.84 22.74 8.90
CA VAL A 141 -15.43 22.37 9.07
C VAL A 141 -14.61 23.08 8.00
N VAL A 142 -13.86 24.12 8.38
CA VAL A 142 -13.05 24.93 7.46
C VAL A 142 -11.66 24.34 7.35
N GLY A 143 -11.46 23.48 6.37
CA GLY A 143 -10.21 22.77 6.16
C GLY A 143 -10.17 21.41 6.85
N ASN A 144 -9.53 20.47 6.17
CA ASN A 144 -9.17 19.15 6.69
C ASN A 144 -7.67 19.05 6.53
N GLU A 145 -6.88 18.87 7.58
CA GLU A 145 -5.43 18.59 7.54
C GLU A 145 -4.62 19.57 6.66
N ALA A 146 -5.09 20.81 6.51
CA ALA A 146 -4.46 21.80 5.64
C ALA A 146 -3.07 22.22 6.16
N LEU A 147 -2.90 22.21 7.48
CA LEU A 147 -1.62 22.46 8.15
C LEU A 147 -0.71 21.23 8.07
N LEU A 148 -1.24 20.02 8.30
CA LEU A 148 -0.50 18.77 8.07
C LEU A 148 0.03 18.65 6.64
N ARG A 149 -0.78 18.99 5.64
CA ARG A 149 -0.38 19.02 4.23
C ARG A 149 0.55 20.18 3.88
N ARG A 150 0.75 21.14 4.80
CA ARG A 150 1.62 22.31 4.62
C ARG A 150 1.23 23.16 3.42
N GLU A 151 -0.08 23.27 3.18
CA GLU A 151 -0.65 24.00 2.05
C GLU A 151 -0.94 25.47 2.40
N ILE A 152 -1.17 25.75 3.68
CA ILE A 152 -1.51 27.07 4.21
C ILE A 152 -0.86 27.26 5.59
N THR A 153 -0.70 28.51 6.02
CA THR A 153 -0.23 28.84 7.39
C THR A 153 -1.39 28.88 8.40
N GLY A 154 -1.09 28.67 9.69
CA GLY A 154 -2.07 28.77 10.78
C GLY A 154 -2.80 30.13 10.83
N PRO A 155 -2.11 31.28 10.69
CA PRO A 155 -2.78 32.58 10.65
C PRO A 155 -3.76 32.76 9.49
N GLN A 156 -3.41 32.28 8.28
CA GLN A 156 -4.30 32.34 7.12
C GLN A 156 -5.54 31.45 7.32
N LEU A 157 -5.36 30.25 7.87
CA LEU A 157 -6.47 29.37 8.20
C LEU A 157 -7.42 29.98 9.26
N ALA A 158 -6.85 30.57 10.31
CA ALA A 158 -7.62 31.27 11.34
C ALA A 158 -8.44 32.44 10.77
N GLU A 159 -7.95 33.10 9.71
CA GLU A 159 -8.70 34.14 9.01
C GLU A 159 -9.90 33.60 8.24
N TYR A 160 -9.74 32.49 7.51
CA TYR A 160 -10.87 31.84 6.84
C TYR A 160 -11.94 31.36 7.83
N ILE A 161 -11.53 30.85 9.00
CA ILE A 161 -12.47 30.46 10.07
C ILE A 161 -13.25 31.68 10.57
N ARG A 162 -12.57 32.80 10.85
CA ARG A 162 -13.23 34.05 11.27
C ARG A 162 -14.20 34.59 10.21
N GLN A 163 -13.81 34.54 8.93
CA GLN A 163 -14.66 34.93 7.80
C GLN A 163 -15.97 34.13 7.81
N VAL A 164 -15.89 32.79 7.85
CA VAL A 164 -17.08 31.92 7.85
C VAL A 164 -17.97 32.17 9.07
N LYS A 165 -17.37 32.34 10.26
CA LYS A 165 -18.12 32.64 11.50
C LYS A 165 -18.88 33.96 11.42
N ALA A 166 -18.27 35.00 10.85
CA ALA A 166 -18.93 36.28 10.67
C ALA A 166 -20.16 36.17 9.75
N GLU A 167 -20.12 35.27 8.77
CA GLU A 167 -21.23 35.05 7.86
C GLU A 167 -22.32 34.10 8.39
N LEU A 168 -22.03 33.33 9.45
CA LEU A 168 -22.90 32.31 10.03
C LEU A 168 -23.05 32.45 11.57
N PRO A 169 -23.63 33.53 12.10
CA PRO A 169 -23.67 33.84 13.54
C PRO A 169 -24.47 32.86 14.45
N GLY A 170 -24.90 31.70 13.93
CA GLY A 170 -25.56 30.64 14.69
C GLY A 170 -25.15 29.22 14.29
N VAL A 171 -24.17 29.06 13.40
CA VAL A 171 -23.64 27.74 13.00
C VAL A 171 -22.21 27.62 13.53
N PRO A 172 -21.94 26.64 14.42
CA PRO A 172 -20.59 26.40 14.92
C PRO A 172 -19.59 26.13 13.80
N VAL A 173 -18.40 26.70 13.91
CA VAL A 173 -17.30 26.54 12.94
C VAL A 173 -16.07 25.97 13.63
N THR A 174 -15.45 24.99 12.99
CA THR A 174 -14.25 24.32 13.46
C THR A 174 -13.23 24.14 12.33
N TYR A 175 -12.05 23.67 12.68
CA TYR A 175 -11.04 23.12 11.80
C TYR A 175 -10.85 21.64 12.16
N ALA A 176 -10.38 20.80 11.24
CA ALA A 176 -10.10 19.39 11.52
C ALA A 176 -8.68 19.02 11.10
N ASP A 177 -7.89 18.45 12.01
CA ASP A 177 -6.51 18.01 11.77
C ASP A 177 -6.08 16.93 12.78
N VAL A 178 -4.94 16.29 12.52
CA VAL A 178 -4.28 15.42 13.50
C VAL A 178 -3.91 16.21 14.76
N TRP A 179 -4.02 15.55 15.91
CA TRP A 179 -3.94 16.19 17.22
C TRP A 179 -2.63 16.97 17.44
N GLU A 180 -1.51 16.54 16.87
CA GLU A 180 -0.22 17.22 16.99
C GLU A 180 -0.21 18.60 16.32
N PHE A 181 -0.97 18.78 15.24
CA PHE A 181 -0.99 20.05 14.50
C PHE A 181 -1.79 21.13 15.21
N TRP A 182 -2.72 20.75 16.10
CA TRP A 182 -3.32 21.69 17.05
C TRP A 182 -2.32 22.24 18.06
N LEU A 183 -1.36 21.42 18.49
CA LEU A 183 -0.30 21.84 19.43
C LEU A 183 0.79 22.66 18.73
N LYS A 184 1.06 22.38 17.45
CA LYS A 184 2.03 23.14 16.63
C LYS A 184 1.51 24.50 16.20
N HIS A 185 0.19 24.66 16.08
CA HIS A 185 -0.48 25.88 15.62
C HIS A 185 -1.53 26.38 16.64
N PRO A 186 -1.10 26.76 17.86
CA PRO A 186 -2.02 27.18 18.93
C PRO A 186 -2.86 28.42 18.58
N GLU A 187 -2.45 29.21 17.58
CA GLU A 187 -3.18 30.38 17.09
C GLU A 187 -4.53 30.06 16.43
N VAL A 188 -4.77 28.79 16.04
CA VAL A 188 -5.99 28.39 15.31
C VAL A 188 -7.16 28.09 16.26
N ALA A 189 -6.89 27.51 17.43
CA ALA A 189 -7.92 27.13 18.41
C ALA A 189 -8.79 28.30 18.90
N PRO A 190 -8.26 29.51 19.14
CA PRO A 190 -9.07 30.67 19.50
C PRO A 190 -10.09 31.10 18.43
N ALA A 191 -9.82 30.84 17.14
CA ALA A 191 -10.74 31.19 16.05
C ALA A 191 -11.95 30.24 15.98
N CYS A 192 -11.77 28.98 16.37
CA CYS A 192 -12.79 27.93 16.30
C CYS A 192 -13.81 28.01 17.46
N ASP A 193 -15.03 27.52 17.25
CA ASP A 193 -16.01 27.36 18.33
C ASP A 193 -15.71 26.13 19.18
N PHE A 194 -15.34 25.03 18.54
CA PHE A 194 -14.85 23.78 19.13
C PHE A 194 -13.68 23.24 18.30
N VAL A 195 -12.90 22.30 18.83
CA VAL A 195 -11.77 21.70 18.11
C VAL A 195 -12.12 20.31 17.59
N THR A 196 -11.69 20.01 16.36
CA THR A 196 -11.87 18.68 15.76
C THR A 196 -10.51 18.02 15.59
N ILE A 197 -10.26 16.93 16.32
CA ILE A 197 -8.98 16.21 16.30
C ILE A 197 -9.12 14.86 15.57
N HIS A 198 -8.12 14.51 14.77
CA HIS A 198 -7.99 13.18 14.18
C HIS A 198 -7.04 12.35 15.04
N ILE A 199 -7.47 11.12 15.35
CA ILE A 199 -6.65 10.13 16.07
C ILE A 199 -6.76 8.82 15.32
N LEU A 200 -5.73 8.50 14.54
CA LEU A 200 -5.67 7.33 13.67
C LEU A 200 -4.43 6.52 14.05
N PRO A 201 -4.51 5.62 15.06
CA PRO A 201 -3.32 4.95 15.61
C PRO A 201 -2.48 4.18 14.58
N TYR A 202 -3.08 3.73 13.48
CA TYR A 202 -2.34 3.13 12.38
C TYR A 202 -1.45 4.14 11.63
N TRP A 203 -1.86 5.40 11.51
CA TRP A 203 -1.20 6.45 10.73
C TRP A 203 -0.18 7.28 11.48
N GLU A 204 -0.21 7.24 12.80
CA GLU A 204 0.72 7.96 13.66
C GLU A 204 2.19 7.59 13.36
N ASP A 205 3.10 8.45 13.82
CA ASP A 205 4.54 8.26 13.62
C ASP A 205 5.05 7.03 14.39
N ASP A 206 4.43 6.70 15.53
CA ASP A 206 4.64 5.49 16.32
C ASP A 206 3.37 4.60 16.32
N PRO A 207 3.13 3.76 15.29
CA PRO A 207 1.91 2.97 15.17
C PRO A 207 1.75 1.91 16.25
N LEU A 208 0.55 1.82 16.81
CA LEU A 208 0.27 0.89 17.90
C LEU A 208 -0.41 -0.39 17.42
N ALA A 209 -0.11 -1.50 18.09
CA ALA A 209 -0.89 -2.72 17.96
C ALA A 209 -2.34 -2.51 18.43
N ILE A 210 -3.26 -3.34 17.92
CA ILE A 210 -4.70 -3.24 18.22
C ILE A 210 -5.02 -3.23 19.72
N SER A 211 -4.23 -3.94 20.54
CA SER A 211 -4.39 -4.00 21.99
C SER A 211 -4.08 -2.67 22.71
N GLY A 212 -3.23 -1.82 22.12
CA GLY A 212 -2.85 -0.52 22.69
C GLY A 212 -3.65 0.67 22.13
N ALA A 213 -4.44 0.46 21.08
CA ALA A 213 -5.06 1.54 20.32
C ALA A 213 -6.13 2.34 21.10
N ILE A 214 -7.01 1.65 21.84
CA ILE A 214 -8.09 2.30 22.61
C ILE A 214 -7.57 3.10 23.82
N PRO A 215 -6.68 2.56 24.68
CA PRO A 215 -6.07 3.33 25.76
C PRO A 215 -5.32 4.58 25.25
N HIS A 216 -4.68 4.47 24.08
CA HIS A 216 -3.96 5.57 23.48
C HIS A 216 -4.86 6.73 23.05
N ILE A 217 -6.00 6.43 22.41
CA ILE A 217 -7.00 7.46 22.07
C ILE A 217 -7.46 8.21 23.32
N LYS A 218 -7.72 7.49 24.41
CA LYS A 218 -8.10 8.12 25.69
C LYS A 218 -7.04 9.09 26.18
N LYS A 219 -5.78 8.64 26.19
CA LYS A 219 -4.64 9.47 26.59
C LYS A 219 -4.52 10.74 25.74
N ILE A 220 -4.57 10.62 24.40
CA ILE A 220 -4.49 11.80 23.51
C ILE A 220 -5.65 12.77 23.76
N ARG A 221 -6.87 12.25 23.87
CA ARG A 221 -8.05 13.09 24.09
C ARG A 221 -7.96 13.86 25.40
N GLU A 222 -7.50 13.21 26.47
CA GLU A 222 -7.24 13.85 27.76
C GLU A 222 -6.13 14.91 27.68
N GLU A 223 -5.03 14.62 26.97
CA GLU A 223 -3.92 15.54 26.76
C GLU A 223 -4.36 16.81 26.01
N ILE A 224 -5.10 16.66 24.91
CA ILE A 224 -5.65 17.81 24.17
C ILE A 224 -6.60 18.62 25.05
N GLY A 225 -7.45 17.96 25.84
CA GLY A 225 -8.33 18.65 26.79
C GLY A 225 -7.59 19.50 27.82
N GLN A 226 -6.41 19.07 28.26
CA GLN A 226 -5.54 19.84 29.15
C GLN A 226 -4.84 21.00 28.44
N LYS A 227 -4.42 20.80 27.18
CA LYS A 227 -3.67 21.80 26.39
C LYS A 227 -4.54 22.89 25.78
N ILE A 228 -5.81 22.59 25.49
CA ILE A 228 -6.78 23.53 24.91
C ILE A 228 -8.01 23.60 25.84
N PRO A 229 -7.86 24.18 27.05
CA PRO A 229 -8.93 24.20 28.03
C PRO A 229 -10.12 25.05 27.54
N GLY A 230 -11.33 24.63 27.91
CA GLY A 230 -12.56 25.39 27.64
C GLY A 230 -13.12 25.26 26.22
N LYS A 231 -12.54 24.42 25.37
CA LYS A 231 -13.09 24.05 24.05
C LYS A 231 -13.66 22.64 24.09
N GLU A 232 -14.83 22.46 23.50
CA GLU A 232 -15.36 21.12 23.22
C GLU A 232 -14.46 20.43 22.18
N ILE A 233 -14.30 19.12 22.32
CA ILE A 233 -13.46 18.29 21.45
C ILE A 233 -14.35 17.30 20.70
N LEU A 234 -14.37 17.41 19.39
CA LEU A 234 -14.90 16.40 18.47
C LEU A 234 -13.73 15.52 17.99
N ILE A 235 -13.84 14.20 18.11
CA ILE A 235 -12.94 13.29 17.40
C ILE A 235 -13.43 13.20 15.96
N GLY A 236 -12.80 13.95 15.05
CA GLY A 236 -13.23 14.11 13.67
C GLY A 236 -12.94 12.92 12.77
N GLU A 237 -11.88 12.17 13.08
CA GLU A 237 -11.53 10.94 12.41
C GLU A 237 -10.89 9.98 13.38
N THR A 238 -11.48 8.79 13.46
CA THR A 238 -10.84 7.63 14.04
C THR A 238 -11.37 6.37 13.37
N GLY A 239 -10.49 5.40 13.17
CA GLY A 239 -10.79 4.18 12.45
C GLY A 239 -9.61 3.24 12.41
N TRP A 240 -9.80 2.12 11.73
CA TRP A 240 -8.74 1.14 11.51
C TRP A 240 -8.94 0.45 10.16
N PRO A 241 -7.87 0.26 9.37
CA PRO A 241 -8.01 -0.34 8.04
C PRO A 241 -8.25 -1.85 8.10
N SER A 242 -9.12 -2.34 7.22
CA SER A 242 -9.46 -3.76 7.13
C SER A 242 -8.51 -4.59 6.26
N GLN A 243 -7.70 -3.94 5.42
CA GLN A 243 -6.79 -4.59 4.47
C GLN A 243 -5.54 -3.73 4.28
N GLY A 244 -4.45 -4.36 3.85
CA GLY A 244 -3.19 -3.70 3.45
C GLY A 244 -2.00 -4.16 4.29
N ARG A 245 -0.95 -3.32 4.33
CA ARG A 245 0.32 -3.66 4.96
C ARG A 245 0.27 -3.45 6.47
N MET A 246 1.03 -4.26 7.20
CA MET A 246 1.33 -4.01 8.60
C MET A 246 2.33 -2.85 8.73
N ARG A 247 2.16 -2.00 9.76
CA ARG A 247 3.16 -1.00 10.19
C ARG A 247 3.51 -1.31 11.64
N GLU A 248 4.75 -1.71 11.91
CA GLU A 248 5.15 -2.15 13.25
C GLU A 248 4.15 -3.16 13.84
N GLY A 249 3.55 -2.88 14.99
CA GLY A 249 2.49 -3.72 15.60
C GLY A 249 1.09 -3.53 15.01
N ALA A 250 0.85 -2.49 14.20
CA ALA A 250 -0.45 -2.14 13.64
C ALA A 250 -0.77 -3.01 12.41
N LEU A 251 -1.53 -4.08 12.61
CA LEU A 251 -1.97 -4.99 11.55
C LEU A 251 -3.38 -4.63 11.04
N PRO A 252 -3.54 -4.26 9.76
CA PRO A 252 -4.86 -4.18 9.12
C PRO A 252 -5.50 -5.56 8.99
N SER A 253 -6.75 -5.67 9.43
CA SER A 253 -7.60 -6.84 9.21
C SER A 253 -9.06 -6.48 9.53
N LEU A 254 -10.02 -7.20 8.96
CA LEU A 254 -11.43 -7.04 9.31
C LEU A 254 -11.67 -7.23 10.82
N GLU A 255 -11.00 -8.21 11.43
CA GLU A 255 -11.09 -8.46 12.87
C GLU A 255 -10.55 -7.30 13.71
N ASN A 256 -9.40 -6.73 13.34
CA ASN A 256 -8.84 -5.59 14.07
C ASN A 256 -9.65 -4.32 13.83
N GLN A 257 -10.21 -4.13 12.63
CA GLN A 257 -11.14 -3.05 12.38
C GLN A 257 -12.38 -3.14 13.28
N ALA A 258 -13.00 -4.31 13.37
CA ALA A 258 -14.14 -4.51 14.27
C ALA A 258 -13.78 -4.31 15.75
N ARG A 259 -12.65 -4.85 16.21
CA ARG A 259 -12.15 -4.63 17.59
C ARG A 259 -11.97 -3.15 17.90
N PHE A 260 -11.34 -2.43 16.97
CA PHE A 260 -11.07 -1.02 17.13
C PHE A 260 -12.37 -0.20 17.16
N ILE A 261 -13.23 -0.35 16.14
CA ILE A 261 -14.45 0.44 16.02
C ILE A 261 -15.39 0.19 17.20
N ARG A 262 -15.62 -1.07 17.58
CA ARG A 262 -16.51 -1.38 18.70
C ARG A 262 -15.93 -0.93 20.04
N GLY A 263 -14.62 -1.13 20.25
CA GLY A 263 -13.93 -0.66 21.45
C GLY A 263 -13.92 0.86 21.58
N PHE A 264 -13.75 1.57 20.46
CA PHE A 264 -13.81 3.03 20.42
C PHE A 264 -15.23 3.54 20.70
N ILE A 265 -16.26 2.96 20.07
CA ILE A 265 -17.67 3.33 20.34
C ILE A 265 -17.99 3.12 21.82
N ALA A 266 -17.64 1.96 22.39
CA ALA A 266 -17.87 1.69 23.81
C ALA A 266 -17.25 2.76 24.72
N LEU A 267 -15.99 3.12 24.46
CA LEU A 267 -15.28 4.16 25.21
C LEU A 267 -15.92 5.55 25.01
N ALA A 268 -16.19 5.93 23.77
CA ALA A 268 -16.72 7.25 23.44
C ALA A 268 -18.11 7.48 24.02
N GLU A 269 -18.98 6.46 24.00
CA GLU A 269 -20.32 6.51 24.60
C GLU A 269 -20.24 6.54 26.14
N GLN A 270 -19.34 5.75 26.75
CA GLN A 270 -19.10 5.76 28.20
C GLN A 270 -18.63 7.14 28.70
N GLU A 271 -17.75 7.79 27.96
CA GLU A 271 -17.15 9.06 28.35
C GLU A 271 -17.90 10.27 27.76
N HIS A 272 -19.03 10.04 27.07
CA HIS A 272 -19.86 11.05 26.41
C HIS A 272 -19.09 11.95 25.44
N TRP A 273 -18.17 11.37 24.65
CA TRP A 273 -17.40 12.11 23.65
C TRP A 273 -18.19 12.32 22.36
N GLN A 274 -17.96 13.47 21.73
CA GLN A 274 -18.41 13.68 20.36
C GLN A 274 -17.45 13.00 19.38
N TYR A 275 -17.97 12.24 18.42
CA TYR A 275 -17.12 11.55 17.44
C TYR A 275 -17.70 11.45 16.03
N ASN A 276 -16.79 11.25 15.09
CA ASN A 276 -17.04 10.88 13.70
C ASN A 276 -16.10 9.74 13.29
N LEU A 277 -16.68 8.62 12.83
CA LEU A 277 -15.93 7.44 12.38
C LEU A 277 -15.45 7.63 10.93
N ILE A 278 -14.20 7.26 10.65
CA ILE A 278 -13.70 7.14 9.27
C ILE A 278 -13.69 5.65 8.87
N GLU A 279 -14.50 5.21 7.91
CA GLU A 279 -15.53 5.96 7.15
C GLU A 279 -16.69 5.06 6.74
N ALA A 280 -17.72 5.63 6.10
CA ALA A 280 -18.88 4.87 5.66
C ALA A 280 -18.49 3.75 4.67
N PHE A 281 -17.88 4.10 3.54
CA PHE A 281 -17.59 3.16 2.45
C PHE A 281 -16.09 3.08 2.19
N ASP A 282 -15.60 1.87 1.88
CA ASP A 282 -14.24 1.68 1.36
C ASP A 282 -14.05 2.53 0.08
N GLN A 283 -12.92 3.25 -0.02
CA GLN A 283 -12.64 4.20 -1.11
C GLN A 283 -11.36 3.84 -1.87
N PRO A 284 -11.40 2.90 -2.84
CA PRO A 284 -10.20 2.37 -3.51
C PRO A 284 -9.27 3.42 -4.12
N TRP A 285 -9.82 4.55 -4.59
CA TRP A 285 -9.04 5.65 -5.16
C TRP A 285 -8.03 6.26 -4.18
N LYS A 286 -8.29 6.23 -2.87
CA LYS A 286 -7.38 6.75 -1.84
C LYS A 286 -6.02 6.06 -1.85
N ARG A 287 -5.94 4.80 -2.32
CA ARG A 287 -4.68 4.07 -2.46
C ARG A 287 -3.63 4.79 -3.29
N ILE A 288 -4.04 5.66 -4.22
CA ILE A 288 -3.12 6.43 -5.05
C ILE A 288 -2.22 7.34 -4.20
N LYS A 289 -2.74 7.91 -3.10
CA LYS A 289 -2.01 8.83 -2.22
C LYS A 289 -1.69 8.23 -0.84
N GLU A 290 -2.55 7.37 -0.33
CA GLU A 290 -2.47 6.76 1.00
C GLU A 290 -1.96 5.31 0.96
N GLY A 291 -1.58 4.81 -0.22
CA GLY A 291 -0.96 3.51 -0.40
C GLY A 291 -1.85 2.32 -0.03
N ALA A 292 -1.21 1.23 0.39
CA ALA A 292 -1.83 -0.08 0.61
C ALA A 292 -3.16 -0.08 1.39
N VAL A 293 -3.26 0.71 2.47
CA VAL A 293 -4.44 0.70 3.36
C VAL A 293 -5.48 1.75 3.01
N GLY A 294 -5.13 2.77 2.22
CA GLY A 294 -5.96 3.96 2.01
C GLY A 294 -7.38 3.66 1.54
N GLY A 295 -7.56 2.56 0.79
CA GLY A 295 -8.86 2.18 0.27
C GLY A 295 -9.77 1.40 1.22
N TYR A 296 -9.38 1.13 2.46
CA TYR A 296 -9.94 0.03 3.26
C TYR A 296 -10.44 0.40 4.66
N TRP A 297 -10.83 1.66 4.86
CA TRP A 297 -11.31 2.21 6.14
C TRP A 297 -12.83 2.12 6.34
N GLY A 298 -13.57 1.73 5.30
CA GLY A 298 -15.02 1.67 5.29
C GLY A 298 -15.60 0.67 6.30
N LEU A 299 -16.74 1.04 6.87
CA LEU A 299 -17.64 0.12 7.57
C LEU A 299 -18.42 -0.77 6.59
N TYR A 300 -18.57 -0.30 5.36
CA TYR A 300 -19.17 -0.99 4.22
C TYR A 300 -18.17 -1.12 3.07
N SER A 301 -18.37 -2.10 2.18
CA SER A 301 -17.58 -2.25 0.95
C SER A 301 -17.84 -1.10 -0.04
N PRO A 302 -17.04 -0.96 -1.13
CA PRO A 302 -17.32 0.01 -2.18
C PRO A 302 -18.70 -0.19 -2.84
N GLU A 303 -19.21 -1.43 -2.81
CA GLU A 303 -20.54 -1.83 -3.30
C GLU A 303 -21.63 -1.71 -2.22
N ARG A 304 -21.39 -0.98 -1.12
CA ARG A 304 -22.34 -0.72 -0.02
C ARG A 304 -22.74 -1.99 0.76
N THR A 305 -21.95 -3.07 0.68
CA THR A 305 -22.21 -4.30 1.43
C THR A 305 -21.65 -4.19 2.85
N ASP A 306 -22.42 -4.60 3.87
CA ASP A 306 -21.99 -4.57 5.27
C ASP A 306 -20.79 -5.53 5.50
N LYS A 307 -19.73 -5.02 6.13
CA LYS A 307 -18.53 -5.78 6.48
C LYS A 307 -18.61 -6.40 7.88
N HIS A 308 -19.74 -6.25 8.58
CA HIS A 308 -19.99 -6.69 9.95
C HIS A 308 -19.06 -6.04 10.98
N ILE A 309 -18.61 -4.82 10.71
CA ILE A 309 -17.67 -4.11 11.59
C ILE A 309 -18.35 -3.63 12.86
N LEU A 310 -19.60 -3.17 12.77
CA LEU A 310 -20.34 -2.63 13.90
C LEU A 310 -20.89 -3.70 14.84
N SER A 311 -21.23 -4.89 14.33
CA SER A 311 -21.78 -5.97 15.15
C SER A 311 -21.63 -7.36 14.53
N GLY A 312 -21.71 -8.40 15.36
CA GLY A 312 -21.70 -9.80 14.96
C GLY A 312 -20.29 -10.40 14.79
N PRO A 313 -20.19 -11.70 14.45
CA PRO A 313 -18.91 -12.36 14.18
C PRO A 313 -18.25 -11.85 12.89
N VAL A 314 -16.91 -11.76 12.89
CA VAL A 314 -16.13 -11.26 11.75
C VAL A 314 -15.11 -12.28 11.29
N SER A 315 -15.00 -12.51 9.99
CA SER A 315 -13.97 -13.35 9.38
C SER A 315 -13.00 -12.51 8.59
N SER A 316 -11.70 -12.75 8.76
CA SER A 316 -10.66 -12.15 7.91
C SER A 316 -10.72 -12.63 6.45
N PHE A 317 -11.29 -13.82 6.20
CA PHE A 317 -11.46 -14.41 4.87
C PHE A 317 -12.90 -14.94 4.69
N PRO A 318 -13.90 -14.06 4.54
CA PRO A 318 -15.31 -14.48 4.44
C PRO A 318 -15.58 -15.36 3.21
N ASN A 319 -14.76 -15.21 2.16
CA ASN A 319 -14.80 -15.98 0.92
C ASN A 319 -13.93 -17.26 0.94
N TRP A 320 -13.51 -17.76 2.11
CA TRP A 320 -12.56 -18.88 2.23
C TRP A 320 -12.94 -20.14 1.44
N ARG A 321 -14.24 -20.41 1.23
CA ARG A 321 -14.72 -21.55 0.42
C ARG A 321 -14.31 -21.43 -1.05
N ILE A 322 -14.35 -20.21 -1.60
CA ILE A 322 -13.92 -19.91 -2.96
C ILE A 322 -12.39 -20.05 -3.05
N LEU A 323 -11.67 -19.49 -2.07
CA LEU A 323 -10.20 -19.57 -2.01
C LEU A 323 -9.73 -21.02 -1.87
N PHE A 324 -10.39 -21.82 -1.03
CA PHE A 324 -10.20 -23.26 -0.95
C PHE A 324 -10.39 -23.96 -2.29
N THR A 325 -11.50 -23.67 -2.98
CA THR A 325 -11.81 -24.28 -4.27
C THR A 325 -10.74 -23.95 -5.30
N GLN A 326 -10.29 -22.69 -5.36
CA GLN A 326 -9.20 -22.27 -6.23
C GLN A 326 -7.89 -23.02 -5.92
N SER A 327 -7.51 -23.12 -4.63
CA SER A 327 -6.32 -23.87 -4.22
C SER A 327 -6.43 -25.36 -4.55
N ALA A 328 -7.61 -25.95 -4.34
CA ALA A 328 -7.87 -27.35 -4.66
C ALA A 328 -7.75 -27.62 -6.17
N ILE A 329 -8.30 -26.75 -7.02
CA ILE A 329 -8.16 -26.84 -8.48
C ILE A 329 -6.68 -26.76 -8.87
N ILE A 330 -5.94 -25.77 -8.37
CA ILE A 330 -4.50 -25.63 -8.67
C ILE A 330 -3.73 -26.89 -8.25
N ALA A 331 -3.99 -27.42 -7.05
CA ALA A 331 -3.36 -28.65 -6.57
C ALA A 331 -3.69 -29.85 -7.48
N LEU A 332 -4.95 -30.03 -7.86
CA LEU A 332 -5.40 -31.12 -8.72
C LEU A 332 -4.80 -31.05 -10.13
N LEU A 333 -4.60 -29.84 -10.69
CA LEU A 333 -3.92 -29.67 -11.98
C LEU A 333 -2.46 -30.18 -11.94
N THR A 334 -1.83 -30.30 -10.77
CA THR A 334 -0.48 -30.88 -10.68
C THR A 334 -0.45 -32.39 -10.92
N LEU A 335 -1.60 -33.06 -11.07
CA LEU A 335 -1.69 -34.48 -11.46
C LEU A 335 -0.99 -34.74 -12.79
N PHE A 336 -1.01 -33.78 -13.72
CA PHE A 336 -0.29 -33.87 -14.99
C PHE A 336 1.22 -34.02 -14.79
N VAL A 337 1.78 -33.38 -13.74
CA VAL A 337 3.19 -33.53 -13.36
C VAL A 337 3.43 -34.90 -12.73
N ALA A 338 2.54 -35.35 -11.85
CA ALA A 338 2.68 -36.62 -11.14
C ALA A 338 2.51 -37.86 -12.04
N ARG A 339 1.73 -37.78 -13.12
CA ARG A 339 1.39 -38.90 -14.02
C ARG A 339 2.62 -39.58 -14.64
N GLY A 340 3.70 -38.83 -14.87
CA GLY A 340 4.96 -39.36 -15.39
C GLY A 340 5.90 -39.98 -14.35
N HIS A 341 5.56 -39.91 -13.05
CA HIS A 341 6.48 -40.21 -11.95
C HIS A 341 5.87 -41.11 -10.85
N GLY A 342 5.03 -42.08 -11.25
CA GLY A 342 4.33 -42.98 -10.33
C GLY A 342 5.20 -43.91 -9.47
N SER A 343 6.50 -44.03 -9.78
CA SER A 343 7.47 -44.86 -9.05
C SER A 343 8.14 -44.13 -7.87
N MET A 344 7.72 -42.90 -7.53
CA MET A 344 8.24 -42.16 -6.39
C MET A 344 8.15 -42.95 -5.07
N GLY A 345 9.21 -42.86 -4.27
CA GLY A 345 9.23 -43.37 -2.90
C GLY A 345 8.36 -42.52 -1.96
N ALA A 346 8.04 -43.06 -0.78
CA ALA A 346 7.13 -42.40 0.18
C ALA A 346 7.60 -41.00 0.61
N SER A 347 8.90 -40.82 0.87
CA SER A 347 9.47 -39.52 1.26
C SER A 347 9.34 -38.46 0.17
N ARG A 348 9.51 -38.85 -1.11
CA ARG A 348 9.30 -37.96 -2.26
C ARG A 348 7.82 -37.61 -2.44
N TRP A 349 6.92 -38.59 -2.26
CA TRP A 349 5.47 -38.32 -2.28
C TRP A 349 5.06 -37.35 -1.17
N LEU A 350 5.60 -37.50 0.03
CA LEU A 350 5.34 -36.56 1.13
C LEU A 350 5.82 -35.15 0.78
N LEU A 351 7.07 -35.01 0.33
CA LEU A 351 7.62 -33.71 -0.10
C LEU A 351 6.80 -33.09 -1.24
N PHE A 352 6.42 -33.90 -2.23
CA PHE A 352 5.57 -33.47 -3.35
C PHE A 352 4.22 -32.96 -2.85
N SER A 353 3.57 -33.70 -1.96
CA SER A 353 2.25 -33.33 -1.40
C SER A 353 2.31 -32.04 -0.59
N THR A 354 3.34 -31.88 0.24
CA THR A 354 3.57 -30.65 1.02
C THR A 354 3.84 -29.46 0.10
N ALA A 355 4.74 -29.61 -0.88
CA ALA A 355 5.04 -28.55 -1.84
C ALA A 355 3.80 -28.18 -2.66
N MET A 356 3.01 -29.19 -3.08
CA MET A 356 1.77 -29.01 -3.83
C MET A 356 0.76 -28.19 -3.02
N ALA A 357 0.46 -28.60 -1.77
CA ALA A 357 -0.48 -27.90 -0.91
C ALA A 357 -0.03 -26.47 -0.60
N GLY A 358 1.21 -26.31 -0.14
CA GLY A 358 1.77 -25.00 0.21
C GLY A 358 1.82 -24.05 -0.98
N GLY A 359 2.28 -24.51 -2.14
CA GLY A 359 2.33 -23.67 -3.34
C GLY A 359 0.95 -23.25 -3.85
N ALA A 360 -0.05 -24.15 -3.81
CA ALA A 360 -1.42 -23.81 -4.20
C ALA A 360 -2.06 -22.77 -3.27
N ILE A 361 -1.80 -22.86 -1.96
CA ILE A 361 -2.25 -21.86 -0.98
C ILE A 361 -1.57 -20.51 -1.24
N LEU A 362 -0.24 -20.50 -1.43
CA LEU A 362 0.53 -19.26 -1.65
C LEU A 362 0.14 -18.54 -2.94
N ILE A 363 -0.10 -19.28 -4.03
CA ILE A 363 -0.56 -18.70 -5.30
C ILE A 363 -1.94 -18.03 -5.11
N VAL A 364 -2.86 -18.69 -4.42
CA VAL A 364 -4.21 -18.13 -4.17
C VAL A 364 -4.15 -16.94 -3.22
N LEU A 365 -3.37 -16.99 -2.14
CA LEU A 365 -3.16 -15.85 -1.25
C LEU A 365 -2.59 -14.65 -2.00
N GLN A 366 -1.58 -14.85 -2.85
CA GLN A 366 -1.01 -13.76 -3.65
C GLN A 366 -2.01 -13.20 -4.67
N GLY A 367 -2.77 -14.06 -5.35
CA GLY A 367 -3.81 -13.66 -6.29
C GLY A 367 -4.93 -12.88 -5.62
N HIS A 368 -5.39 -13.35 -4.44
CA HIS A 368 -6.38 -12.66 -3.66
C HIS A 368 -5.88 -11.29 -3.17
N GLN A 369 -4.64 -11.22 -2.66
CA GLN A 369 -4.03 -9.95 -2.28
C GLN A 369 -4.05 -8.98 -3.47
N PHE A 370 -3.56 -9.36 -4.65
CA PHE A 370 -3.58 -8.49 -5.83
C PHE A 370 -4.98 -8.09 -6.29
N SER A 371 -5.99 -8.96 -6.15
CA SER A 371 -7.38 -8.62 -6.49
C SER A 371 -7.98 -7.52 -5.61
N ILE A 372 -7.44 -7.39 -4.38
CA ILE A 372 -7.79 -6.34 -3.43
C ILE A 372 -6.92 -5.12 -3.74
N ILE A 373 -5.59 -5.26 -3.72
CA ILE A 373 -4.67 -4.12 -3.72
C ILE A 373 -4.33 -3.58 -5.11
N SER A 374 -5.06 -3.90 -6.19
CA SER A 374 -4.74 -3.37 -7.52
C SER A 374 -5.83 -2.41 -8.01
N THR A 375 -5.48 -1.17 -8.31
CA THR A 375 -6.41 -0.12 -8.76
C THR A 375 -6.09 0.41 -10.16
N ASN A 376 -4.96 0.03 -10.75
CA ASN A 376 -4.59 0.46 -12.09
C ASN A 376 -3.91 -0.68 -12.89
N THR A 377 -3.85 -0.49 -14.21
CA THR A 377 -3.29 -1.49 -15.15
C THR A 377 -1.86 -1.91 -14.82
N TYR A 378 -1.01 -1.01 -14.30
CA TYR A 378 0.37 -1.33 -13.97
C TYR A 378 0.47 -2.26 -12.75
N GLU A 379 -0.38 -2.05 -11.73
CA GLU A 379 -0.47 -2.92 -10.57
C GLU A 379 -0.98 -4.32 -10.96
N TYR A 380 -2.00 -4.40 -11.82
CA TYR A 380 -2.47 -5.67 -12.37
C TYR A 380 -1.40 -6.39 -13.19
N LEU A 381 -0.66 -5.66 -14.04
CA LEU A 381 0.45 -6.22 -14.82
C LEU A 381 1.57 -6.73 -13.91
N TRP A 382 1.94 -5.96 -12.89
CA TRP A 382 2.91 -6.39 -11.87
C TRP A 382 2.45 -7.67 -11.19
N GLY A 383 1.19 -7.72 -10.74
CA GLY A 383 0.63 -8.89 -10.10
C GLY A 383 0.64 -10.12 -11.00
N PHE A 384 0.27 -9.95 -12.28
CA PHE A 384 0.32 -11.00 -13.28
C PHE A 384 1.74 -11.53 -13.51
N VAL A 385 2.75 -10.65 -13.62
CA VAL A 385 4.15 -11.04 -13.79
C VAL A 385 4.64 -11.84 -12.58
N VAL A 386 4.43 -11.33 -11.36
CA VAL A 386 4.84 -12.01 -10.12
C VAL A 386 4.17 -13.37 -9.98
N LEU A 387 2.86 -13.46 -10.22
CA LEU A 387 2.11 -14.72 -10.17
C LEU A 387 2.58 -15.71 -11.24
N SER A 388 2.85 -15.24 -12.46
CA SER A 388 3.33 -16.08 -13.56
C SER A 388 4.71 -16.66 -13.27
N LEU A 389 5.63 -15.85 -12.74
CA LEU A 389 6.96 -16.31 -12.31
C LEU A 389 6.85 -17.32 -11.17
N SER A 390 6.03 -17.01 -10.16
CA SER A 390 5.81 -17.88 -8.99
C SER A 390 5.17 -19.21 -9.38
N GLY A 391 4.14 -19.19 -10.23
CA GLY A 391 3.46 -20.39 -10.75
C GLY A 391 4.34 -21.24 -11.65
N SER A 392 5.15 -20.62 -12.52
CA SER A 392 6.12 -21.35 -13.34
C SER A 392 7.16 -22.06 -12.49
N LEU A 393 7.65 -21.40 -11.45
CA LEU A 393 8.64 -21.98 -10.54
C LEU A 393 8.03 -23.03 -9.62
N TYR A 394 6.78 -22.87 -9.21
CA TYR A 394 6.00 -23.90 -8.50
C TYR A 394 5.94 -25.21 -9.30
N LEU A 395 5.56 -25.15 -10.59
CA LEU A 395 5.51 -26.32 -11.47
C LEU A 395 6.91 -26.93 -11.67
N LEU A 396 7.94 -26.09 -11.85
CA LEU A 396 9.32 -26.55 -11.99
C LEU A 396 9.81 -27.28 -10.73
N THR A 397 9.49 -26.75 -9.54
CA THR A 397 9.82 -27.37 -8.26
C THR A 397 9.12 -28.72 -8.09
N LEU A 398 7.83 -28.82 -8.41
CA LEU A 398 7.10 -30.09 -8.37
C LEU A 398 7.69 -31.12 -9.34
N LYS A 399 8.04 -30.70 -10.56
CA LYS A 399 8.71 -31.56 -11.55
C LYS A 399 10.06 -32.06 -11.02
N ALA A 400 10.86 -31.18 -10.42
CA ALA A 400 12.17 -31.53 -9.85
C ALA A 400 12.06 -32.48 -8.65
N ILE A 401 11.05 -32.31 -7.80
CA ILE A 401 10.75 -33.25 -6.71
C ILE A 401 10.36 -34.61 -7.28
N ALA A 402 9.52 -34.62 -8.32
CA ALA A 402 9.00 -35.83 -8.94
C ALA A 402 10.08 -36.63 -9.65
N SER A 403 10.92 -35.97 -10.45
CA SER A 403 12.05 -36.60 -11.14
C SER A 403 13.20 -36.95 -10.20
N GLY A 404 13.33 -36.25 -9.07
CA GLY A 404 14.45 -36.37 -8.14
C GLY A 404 15.72 -35.63 -8.58
N THR A 405 15.65 -34.86 -9.68
CA THR A 405 16.78 -34.15 -10.28
C THR A 405 16.52 -32.65 -10.28
N PRO A 406 17.36 -31.82 -9.64
CA PRO A 406 17.19 -30.37 -9.67
C PRO A 406 17.46 -29.82 -11.10
N PRO A 407 16.76 -28.76 -11.53
CA PRO A 407 16.86 -28.23 -12.89
C PRO A 407 18.13 -27.40 -13.09
N THR A 408 18.89 -27.67 -14.13
CA THR A 408 20.03 -26.86 -14.58
C THR A 408 19.58 -25.46 -15.03
N HIS A 409 20.46 -24.47 -14.97
CA HIS A 409 20.19 -23.09 -15.42
C HIS A 409 21.42 -22.42 -16.02
N LEU A 410 21.19 -21.41 -16.86
CA LEU A 410 22.22 -20.43 -17.20
C LEU A 410 22.49 -19.48 -16.01
N SER A 411 23.64 -18.83 -15.99
CA SER A 411 23.89 -17.68 -15.10
C SER A 411 22.98 -16.51 -15.47
N LEU A 412 22.89 -15.49 -14.61
CA LEU A 412 22.11 -14.28 -14.95
C LEU A 412 22.65 -13.60 -16.22
N ASP A 413 23.98 -13.50 -16.36
CA ASP A 413 24.62 -12.99 -17.58
C ASP A 413 24.33 -13.87 -18.80
N GLY A 414 24.47 -15.20 -18.66
CA GLY A 414 24.16 -16.12 -19.75
C GLY A 414 22.69 -16.09 -20.18
N SER A 415 21.78 -15.77 -19.26
CA SER A 415 20.36 -15.58 -19.56
C SER A 415 20.12 -14.30 -20.37
N LEU A 416 20.85 -13.22 -20.07
CA LEU A 416 20.82 -11.98 -20.86
C LEU A 416 21.42 -12.18 -22.25
N ASP A 417 22.55 -12.89 -22.34
CA ASP A 417 23.16 -13.25 -23.63
C ASP A 417 22.19 -14.09 -24.46
N PHE A 418 21.51 -15.07 -23.85
CA PHE A 418 20.50 -15.87 -24.51
C PHE A 418 19.35 -15.01 -25.08
N LEU A 419 18.78 -14.10 -24.28
CA LEU A 419 17.68 -13.21 -24.70
C LEU A 419 18.04 -12.31 -25.88
N ARG A 420 19.33 -12.06 -26.08
CA ARG A 420 19.86 -11.23 -27.18
C ARG A 420 20.33 -12.05 -28.39
N SER A 421 20.43 -13.37 -28.22
CA SER A 421 20.81 -14.30 -29.28
C SER A 421 19.59 -14.80 -30.05
N LYS A 422 19.81 -15.29 -31.29
CA LYS A 422 18.80 -16.05 -32.05
C LYS A 422 18.85 -17.56 -31.74
N SER A 423 19.34 -17.93 -30.56
CA SER A 423 19.53 -19.33 -30.16
C SER A 423 18.20 -20.05 -29.94
N ARG A 424 18.18 -21.37 -30.12
CA ARG A 424 16.99 -22.19 -29.83
C ARG A 424 16.74 -22.28 -28.33
N LEU A 425 15.47 -22.26 -27.94
CA LEU A 425 15.04 -22.36 -26.54
C LEU A 425 15.46 -23.72 -25.95
N SER A 426 16.27 -23.72 -24.89
CA SER A 426 16.62 -24.91 -24.11
C SER A 426 16.01 -24.84 -22.69
N PRO A 427 15.83 -25.98 -22.00
CA PRO A 427 15.34 -25.99 -20.61
C PRO A 427 16.20 -25.12 -19.67
N GLU A 428 17.52 -25.13 -19.84
CA GLU A 428 18.48 -24.30 -19.08
C GLU A 428 18.24 -22.82 -19.31
N ALA A 429 17.97 -22.43 -20.57
CA ALA A 429 17.71 -21.05 -20.94
C ALA A 429 16.36 -20.57 -20.37
N VAL A 430 15.32 -21.39 -20.43
CA VAL A 430 14.01 -21.09 -19.82
C VAL A 430 14.14 -20.87 -18.32
N HIS A 431 14.84 -21.77 -17.63
CA HIS A 431 15.07 -21.64 -16.19
C HIS A 431 15.94 -20.42 -15.85
N GLY A 432 16.96 -20.14 -16.66
CA GLY A 432 17.79 -18.94 -16.53
C GLY A 432 16.97 -17.64 -16.66
N ILE A 433 16.10 -17.54 -17.66
CA ILE A 433 15.18 -16.41 -17.86
C ILE A 433 14.22 -16.27 -16.67
N LEU A 434 13.65 -17.38 -16.20
CA LEU A 434 12.76 -17.40 -15.03
C LEU A 434 13.48 -16.85 -13.79
N ARG A 435 14.73 -17.28 -13.57
CA ARG A 435 15.58 -16.79 -12.46
C ARG A 435 15.90 -15.31 -12.61
N LEU A 436 16.27 -14.86 -13.80
CA LEU A 436 16.50 -13.44 -14.08
C LEU A 436 15.25 -12.60 -13.78
N GLY A 437 14.07 -13.06 -14.21
CA GLY A 437 12.79 -12.40 -13.93
C GLY A 437 12.48 -12.30 -12.44
N VAL A 438 12.62 -13.41 -11.70
CA VAL A 438 12.42 -13.42 -10.24
C VAL A 438 13.37 -12.45 -9.54
N ILE A 439 14.67 -12.49 -9.86
CA ILE A 439 15.66 -11.62 -9.20
C ILE A 439 15.41 -10.15 -9.55
N ALA A 440 15.07 -9.83 -10.81
CA ALA A 440 14.72 -8.47 -11.20
C ALA A 440 13.47 -7.97 -10.42
N CYS A 441 12.40 -8.75 -10.36
CA CYS A 441 11.21 -8.39 -9.59
C CYS A 441 11.50 -8.28 -8.09
N ALA A 442 12.34 -9.14 -7.51
CA ALA A 442 12.73 -9.05 -6.11
C ALA A 442 13.51 -7.75 -5.83
N LEU A 443 14.46 -7.38 -6.70
CA LEU A 443 15.21 -6.13 -6.59
C LEU A 443 14.32 -4.90 -6.72
N ILE A 444 13.34 -4.92 -7.63
CA ILE A 444 12.35 -3.83 -7.78
C ILE A 444 11.52 -3.70 -6.49
N ALA A 445 11.04 -4.80 -5.94
CA ALA A 445 10.26 -4.81 -4.71
C ALA A 445 11.08 -4.32 -3.50
N VAL A 446 12.32 -4.79 -3.36
CA VAL A 446 13.27 -4.35 -2.32
C VAL A 446 13.53 -2.85 -2.43
N LEU A 447 13.84 -2.35 -3.62
CA LEU A 447 14.11 -0.92 -3.83
C LEU A 447 12.89 -0.07 -3.46
N GLY A 448 11.69 -0.52 -3.83
CA GLY A 448 10.45 0.13 -3.43
C GLY A 448 10.25 0.17 -1.91
N LEU A 449 10.46 -0.96 -1.24
CA LEU A 449 10.28 -1.07 0.21
C LEU A 449 11.36 -0.31 1.01
N VAL A 450 12.58 -0.17 0.49
CA VAL A 450 13.64 0.61 1.15
C VAL A 450 13.35 2.12 1.05
N LEU A 451 12.86 2.59 -0.10
CA LEU A 451 12.74 4.03 -0.37
C LEU A 451 11.35 4.61 -0.09
N ASP A 452 10.32 3.78 -0.08
CA ASP A 452 8.91 4.19 -0.02
C ASP A 452 8.03 3.12 0.63
N ALA A 453 8.49 2.58 1.77
CA ALA A 453 7.85 1.47 2.46
C ALA A 453 6.39 1.76 2.87
N ARG A 454 6.13 2.99 3.33
CA ARG A 454 4.87 3.43 3.96
C ARG A 454 3.63 3.08 3.13
N TYR A 455 3.75 3.10 1.80
CA TYR A 455 2.63 2.94 0.88
C TYR A 455 2.57 1.58 0.17
N ARG A 456 3.50 0.66 0.46
CA ARG A 456 3.74 -0.56 -0.33
C ARG A 456 3.49 -1.83 0.47
N ASN A 457 2.78 -2.78 -0.14
CA ASN A 457 2.58 -4.10 0.43
C ASN A 457 3.82 -5.00 0.26
N PHE A 458 4.02 -5.90 1.22
CA PHE A 458 4.97 -7.00 1.10
C PHE A 458 4.38 -8.10 0.20
N ASN A 459 5.14 -8.50 -0.83
CA ASN A 459 4.75 -9.56 -1.77
C ASN A 459 5.14 -10.95 -1.25
N ASN A 460 4.97 -11.19 0.06
CA ASN A 460 5.48 -12.37 0.76
C ASN A 460 5.03 -13.68 0.10
N PHE A 461 3.74 -13.78 -0.24
CA PHE A 461 3.18 -15.00 -0.81
C PHE A 461 3.76 -15.31 -2.20
N GLY A 462 3.93 -14.28 -3.05
CA GLY A 462 4.46 -14.41 -4.40
C GLY A 462 5.94 -14.80 -4.45
N PHE A 463 6.75 -14.34 -3.50
CA PHE A 463 8.18 -14.63 -3.44
C PHE A 463 8.56 -15.82 -2.54
N ALA A 464 7.63 -16.33 -1.72
CA ALA A 464 7.85 -17.52 -0.90
C ALA A 464 8.24 -18.75 -1.73
N ILE A 465 7.49 -19.04 -2.81
CA ILE A 465 7.79 -20.16 -3.71
C ILE A 465 9.19 -19.98 -4.34
N PRO A 466 9.52 -18.85 -5.01
CA PRO A 466 10.84 -18.68 -5.58
C PRO A 466 12.00 -18.76 -4.59
N ALA A 467 11.88 -18.12 -3.43
CA ALA A 467 12.93 -18.12 -2.42
C ALA A 467 13.24 -19.54 -1.92
N LEU A 468 12.21 -20.31 -1.58
CA LEU A 468 12.35 -21.69 -1.13
C LEU A 468 12.85 -22.61 -2.24
N ALA A 469 12.34 -22.45 -3.47
CA ALA A 469 12.73 -23.25 -4.63
C ALA A 469 14.22 -23.08 -4.94
N TYR A 470 14.71 -21.84 -5.08
CA TYR A 470 16.11 -21.59 -5.42
C TYR A 470 17.08 -21.96 -4.31
N ALA A 471 16.72 -21.73 -3.04
CA ALA A 471 17.50 -22.21 -1.91
C ALA A 471 17.60 -23.75 -1.91
N TRP A 472 16.51 -24.46 -2.24
CA TRP A 472 16.49 -25.91 -2.33
C TRP A 472 17.30 -26.45 -3.53
N PHE A 473 17.14 -25.86 -4.72
CA PHE A 473 17.90 -26.25 -5.92
C PHE A 473 19.40 -26.08 -5.70
N SER A 474 19.85 -24.93 -5.18
CA SER A 474 21.28 -24.65 -4.98
C SER A 474 21.94 -25.64 -4.01
N ARG A 475 21.23 -26.10 -2.96
CA ARG A 475 21.77 -27.11 -2.04
C ARG A 475 22.00 -28.48 -2.70
N ARG A 476 21.29 -28.78 -3.79
CA ARG A 476 21.35 -30.06 -4.51
C ARG A 476 22.16 -30.03 -5.79
N GLN A 477 22.56 -28.85 -6.24
CA GLN A 477 23.44 -28.67 -7.40
C GLN A 477 24.90 -28.51 -6.96
N GLY A 478 25.83 -28.96 -7.80
CA GLY A 478 27.23 -28.57 -7.70
C GLY A 478 27.41 -27.07 -7.97
N ARG A 479 28.59 -26.51 -7.69
CA ARG A 479 28.89 -25.11 -8.04
C ARG A 479 28.70 -24.92 -9.56
N ALA A 480 27.86 -23.98 -9.96
CA ALA A 480 27.73 -23.58 -11.35
C ALA A 480 29.06 -23.00 -11.86
N ASN A 481 29.38 -23.26 -13.13
CA ASN A 481 30.58 -22.74 -13.79
C ASN A 481 30.35 -21.30 -14.26
N GLY A 482 31.20 -20.37 -13.83
CA GLY A 482 31.28 -19.00 -14.34
C GLY A 482 31.15 -17.93 -13.26
N LEU A 483 32.11 -16.99 -13.22
CA LEU A 483 32.08 -15.83 -12.32
C LEU A 483 31.17 -14.75 -12.94
N SER A 484 30.15 -14.28 -12.20
CA SER A 484 29.24 -13.22 -12.65
C SER A 484 29.18 -12.06 -11.65
N TRP A 485 29.53 -10.85 -12.10
CA TRP A 485 29.30 -9.63 -11.31
C TRP A 485 27.81 -9.40 -11.02
N LEU A 486 26.94 -9.75 -11.96
CA LEU A 486 25.52 -9.56 -11.84
C LEU A 486 24.93 -10.41 -10.71
N GLU A 487 25.35 -11.67 -10.59
CA GLU A 487 24.92 -12.55 -9.49
C GLU A 487 25.40 -12.02 -8.14
N LYS A 488 26.70 -11.71 -8.01
CA LYS A 488 27.25 -11.19 -6.75
C LYS A 488 26.57 -9.90 -6.31
N LEU A 489 26.42 -8.94 -7.23
CA LEU A 489 25.81 -7.65 -6.91
C LEU A 489 24.33 -7.83 -6.55
N SER A 490 23.57 -8.63 -7.30
CA SER A 490 22.15 -8.88 -6.99
C SER A 490 21.99 -9.53 -5.61
N GLY A 491 22.83 -10.51 -5.27
CA GLY A 491 22.81 -11.13 -3.94
C GLY A 491 23.13 -10.15 -2.82
N LEU A 492 24.11 -9.26 -3.01
CA LEU A 492 24.43 -8.23 -2.03
C LEU A 492 23.34 -7.18 -1.89
N LEU A 493 22.72 -6.74 -2.99
CA LEU A 493 21.62 -5.76 -2.95
C LEU A 493 20.37 -6.34 -2.26
N LEU A 494 20.04 -7.61 -2.49
CA LEU A 494 18.97 -8.30 -1.77
C LEU A 494 19.28 -8.39 -0.28
N ALA A 495 20.51 -8.76 0.11
CA ALA A 495 20.91 -8.87 1.51
C ALA A 495 20.96 -7.49 2.20
N ALA A 496 21.54 -6.48 1.56
CA ALA A 496 21.59 -5.12 2.08
C ALA A 496 20.19 -4.51 2.20
N GLY A 497 19.34 -4.74 1.20
CA GLY A 497 17.93 -4.34 1.24
C GLY A 497 17.15 -5.03 2.36
N ALA A 498 17.40 -6.32 2.62
CA ALA A 498 16.81 -7.04 3.74
C ALA A 498 17.17 -6.38 5.09
N VAL A 499 18.44 -6.01 5.29
CA VAL A 499 18.88 -5.28 6.48
C VAL A 499 18.22 -3.91 6.58
N ALA A 500 18.19 -3.13 5.48
CA ALA A 500 17.56 -1.81 5.47
C ALA A 500 16.06 -1.86 5.79
N ILE A 501 15.34 -2.87 5.26
CA ILE A 501 13.91 -3.06 5.55
C ILE A 501 13.70 -3.40 7.03
N LEU A 502 14.51 -4.29 7.60
CA LEU A 502 14.40 -4.64 9.02
C LEU A 502 14.63 -3.41 9.94
N LEU A 503 15.58 -2.54 9.57
CA LEU A 503 15.83 -1.29 10.29
C LEU A 503 14.68 -0.28 10.14
N ASN A 504 14.05 -0.22 8.97
CA ASN A 504 12.94 0.70 8.70
C ASN A 504 11.60 0.25 9.31
N GLU A 505 11.36 -1.06 9.46
CA GLU A 505 10.04 -1.62 9.81
C GLU A 505 9.92 -2.15 11.24
N THR A 506 11.06 -2.30 11.94
CA THR A 506 11.21 -2.95 13.25
C THR A 506 10.81 -4.44 13.26
N PRO A 507 11.28 -5.23 14.25
CA PRO A 507 10.89 -6.64 14.40
C PRO A 507 9.44 -6.88 14.85
N LEU A 508 8.64 -5.83 15.11
CA LEU A 508 7.22 -5.99 15.40
C LEU A 508 6.42 -6.33 14.14
N ASN A 509 6.93 -5.92 12.98
CA ASN A 509 6.28 -6.14 11.70
C ASN A 509 6.64 -7.52 11.12
N TRP A 510 5.84 -8.54 11.46
CA TRP A 510 6.10 -9.90 10.98
C TRP A 510 6.04 -10.02 9.45
N GLN A 511 5.32 -9.13 8.74
CA GLN A 511 5.31 -9.12 7.28
C GLN A 511 6.70 -8.72 6.73
N ALA A 512 7.35 -7.74 7.36
CA ALA A 512 8.70 -7.31 7.03
C ALA A 512 9.75 -8.38 7.38
N ASP A 513 9.57 -9.09 8.50
CA ASP A 513 10.45 -10.19 8.90
C ASP A 513 10.43 -11.34 7.89
N ILE A 514 9.23 -11.74 7.45
CA ILE A 514 9.09 -12.74 6.39
C ILE A 514 9.76 -12.25 5.12
N TRP A 515 9.50 -11.01 4.69
CA TRP A 515 10.11 -10.46 3.49
C TRP A 515 11.65 -10.47 3.56
N THR A 516 12.20 -10.10 4.72
CA THR A 516 13.64 -10.12 5.02
C THR A 516 14.20 -11.54 4.85
N LEU A 517 13.53 -12.54 5.43
CA LEU A 517 13.91 -13.94 5.27
C LEU A 517 13.88 -14.39 3.79
N LEU A 518 12.84 -14.01 3.04
CA LEU A 518 12.73 -14.33 1.62
C LEU A 518 13.86 -13.71 0.80
N CYS A 519 14.23 -12.46 1.10
CA CYS A 519 15.35 -11.79 0.45
C CYS A 519 16.68 -12.50 0.73
N LEU A 520 16.92 -12.93 1.97
CA LEU A 520 18.12 -13.68 2.34
C LEU A 520 18.17 -15.06 1.67
N LEU A 521 17.03 -15.75 1.56
CA LEU A 521 16.92 -17.03 0.85
C LEU A 521 17.19 -16.89 -0.65
N LEU A 522 16.74 -15.79 -1.29
CA LEU A 522 17.06 -15.47 -2.69
C LEU A 522 18.52 -15.05 -2.88
N ALA A 523 19.09 -14.33 -1.91
CA ALA A 523 20.49 -13.88 -1.93
C ALA A 523 21.49 -15.03 -1.75
N TYR A 524 21.14 -16.04 -0.94
CA TYR A 524 22.00 -17.18 -0.61
C TYR A 524 22.61 -17.89 -1.84
N PRO A 525 21.84 -18.36 -2.84
CA PRO A 525 22.41 -19.04 -4.00
C PRO A 525 23.30 -18.11 -4.84
N LEU A 526 22.94 -16.83 -4.96
CA LEU A 526 23.69 -15.83 -5.72
C LEU A 526 25.07 -15.54 -5.10
N TRP A 527 25.12 -15.44 -3.76
CA TRP A 527 26.34 -15.16 -3.02
C TRP A 527 27.27 -16.37 -2.92
N ARG A 528 26.72 -17.57 -2.65
CA ARG A 528 27.49 -18.81 -2.42
C ARG A 528 28.43 -19.14 -3.57
N GLU A 529 27.98 -18.93 -4.81
CA GLU A 529 28.72 -19.28 -6.03
C GLU A 529 29.78 -18.22 -6.39
N ASN A 530 29.56 -16.96 -5.99
CA ASN A 530 30.33 -15.81 -6.48
C ASN A 530 31.12 -15.06 -5.40
N ARG A 531 31.23 -15.59 -4.18
CA ARG A 531 31.78 -14.88 -3.01
C ARG A 531 33.16 -14.22 -3.24
N PHE A 532 34.01 -14.83 -4.06
CA PHE A 532 35.39 -14.40 -4.28
C PHE A 532 35.56 -13.31 -5.35
N ILE A 533 34.52 -12.94 -6.10
CA ILE A 533 34.65 -11.97 -7.20
C ILE A 533 34.83 -10.55 -6.65
N SER A 534 35.83 -9.81 -7.12
CA SER A 534 35.98 -8.39 -6.78
C SER A 534 34.94 -7.52 -7.49
N LEU A 535 34.27 -6.64 -6.73
CA LEU A 535 33.34 -5.63 -7.29
C LEU A 535 34.01 -4.27 -7.54
N ARG A 536 35.33 -4.16 -7.34
CA ARG A 536 36.08 -2.91 -7.60
C ARG A 536 35.80 -2.29 -8.97
N PRO A 537 35.65 -3.06 -10.08
CA PRO A 537 35.34 -2.49 -11.40
C PRO A 537 33.98 -1.78 -11.48
N LEU A 538 33.06 -2.04 -10.54
CA LEU A 538 31.76 -1.40 -10.46
C LEU A 538 31.75 -0.17 -9.53
N LEU A 539 32.87 0.14 -8.84
CA LEU A 539 32.96 1.27 -7.93
C LEU A 539 32.58 2.62 -8.56
N PRO A 540 32.99 2.96 -9.80
CA PRO A 540 32.55 4.22 -10.43
C PRO A 540 31.04 4.31 -10.59
N VAL A 541 30.37 3.19 -10.91
CA VAL A 541 28.91 3.12 -11.02
C VAL A 541 28.27 3.32 -9.65
N GLY A 542 28.82 2.68 -8.62
CA GLY A 542 28.36 2.85 -7.24
C GLY A 542 28.46 4.31 -6.75
N LEU A 543 29.58 4.97 -7.03
CA LEU A 543 29.78 6.39 -6.67
C LEU A 543 28.81 7.31 -7.41
N LEU A 544 28.56 7.06 -8.69
CA LEU A 544 27.57 7.81 -9.47
C LEU A 544 26.16 7.69 -8.86
N VAL A 545 25.75 6.46 -8.51
CA VAL A 545 24.45 6.20 -7.90
C VAL A 545 24.33 6.90 -6.54
N LEU A 546 25.31 6.73 -5.66
CA LEU A 546 25.29 7.34 -4.32
C LEU A 546 25.31 8.88 -4.38
N GLY A 547 26.18 9.46 -5.20
CA GLY A 547 26.28 10.91 -5.34
C GLY A 547 25.00 11.54 -5.91
N SER A 548 24.43 10.91 -6.95
CA SER A 548 23.18 11.40 -7.56
C SER A 548 22.01 11.29 -6.58
N PHE A 549 21.90 10.17 -5.85
CA PHE A 549 20.85 9.99 -4.86
C PHE A 549 20.95 10.99 -3.72
N ALA A 550 22.17 11.26 -3.22
CA ALA A 550 22.40 12.28 -2.21
C ALA A 550 22.00 13.68 -2.70
N ALA A 551 22.33 14.04 -3.94
CA ALA A 551 21.96 15.33 -4.53
C ALA A 551 20.43 15.50 -4.65
N PHE A 552 19.71 14.49 -5.15
CA PHE A 552 18.24 14.56 -5.23
C PHE A 552 17.58 14.55 -3.85
N THR A 553 18.13 13.81 -2.89
CA THR A 553 17.65 13.82 -1.50
C THR A 553 17.84 15.19 -0.86
N ALA A 554 18.98 15.85 -1.09
CA ALA A 554 19.22 17.22 -0.64
C ALA A 554 18.24 18.21 -1.27
N LEU A 555 17.96 18.08 -2.57
CA LEU A 555 16.96 18.91 -3.26
C LEU A 555 15.55 18.71 -2.69
N ARG A 556 15.16 17.46 -2.40
CA ARG A 556 13.88 17.16 -1.75
C ARG A 556 13.74 17.87 -0.41
N HIS A 557 14.68 17.65 0.52
CA HIS A 557 14.58 18.18 1.88
C HIS A 557 14.84 19.68 1.96
N GLY A 558 15.74 20.20 1.12
CA GLY A 558 16.13 21.61 1.12
C GLY A 558 15.13 22.55 0.45
N VAL A 559 14.34 22.04 -0.50
CA VAL A 559 13.44 22.85 -1.34
C VAL A 559 12.02 22.31 -1.35
N PHE A 560 11.83 21.07 -1.81
CA PHE A 560 10.49 20.55 -2.10
C PHE A 560 9.61 20.41 -0.86
N ILE A 561 10.11 19.82 0.23
CA ILE A 561 9.34 19.60 1.46
C ILE A 561 9.69 20.57 2.61
N ALA A 562 10.53 21.58 2.34
CA ALA A 562 11.00 22.52 3.34
C ALA A 562 9.84 23.38 3.89
N GLU A 563 9.57 23.31 5.19
CA GLU A 563 8.47 24.05 5.86
C GLU A 563 8.68 25.57 5.80
N ARG A 564 9.92 26.02 6.00
CA ARG A 564 10.29 27.46 5.92
C ARG A 564 9.90 28.15 4.62
N LEU A 565 9.68 27.37 3.55
CA LEU A 565 9.30 27.91 2.24
C LEU A 565 7.78 28.01 2.05
N VAL A 566 6.95 27.42 2.91
CA VAL A 566 5.49 27.43 2.76
C VAL A 566 4.96 28.85 2.82
N GLY A 567 5.24 29.59 3.90
CA GLY A 567 4.84 30.99 4.04
C GLY A 567 5.46 31.89 2.95
N VAL A 568 6.76 31.70 2.68
CA VAL A 568 7.47 32.48 1.64
C VAL A 568 6.83 32.33 0.27
N CYS A 569 6.43 31.11 -0.10
CA CYS A 569 5.81 30.83 -1.39
C CYS A 569 4.31 31.15 -1.43
N ALA A 570 3.64 31.22 -0.26
CA ALA A 570 2.30 31.76 -0.17
C ALA A 570 2.28 33.29 -0.37
N ASP A 571 3.23 34.00 0.22
CA ASP A 571 3.31 35.47 0.15
C ASP A 571 3.93 35.98 -1.17
N SER A 572 4.85 35.21 -1.75
CA SER A 572 5.62 35.61 -2.94
C SER A 572 5.85 34.43 -3.89
N PRO A 573 4.79 33.98 -4.60
CA PRO A 573 4.85 32.78 -5.43
C PRO A 573 5.87 32.89 -6.59
N ASP A 574 6.15 34.10 -7.06
CA ASP A 574 7.02 34.35 -8.21
C ASP A 574 8.52 34.21 -7.92
N LYS A 575 8.92 34.01 -6.66
CA LYS A 575 10.34 33.78 -6.31
C LYS A 575 10.85 32.51 -7.00
N THR A 576 12.07 32.55 -7.54
CA THR A 576 12.68 31.42 -8.27
C THR A 576 12.64 30.11 -7.49
N ILE A 577 12.89 30.15 -6.18
CA ILE A 577 12.85 28.95 -5.32
C ILE A 577 11.44 28.35 -5.21
N CYS A 578 10.41 29.19 -5.25
CA CYS A 578 9.01 28.80 -5.23
C CYS A 578 8.57 28.24 -6.58
N LEU A 579 9.04 28.82 -7.69
CA LEU A 579 8.86 28.27 -9.03
C LEU A 579 9.51 26.88 -9.16
N VAL A 580 10.72 26.68 -8.64
CA VAL A 580 11.40 25.37 -8.61
C VAL A 580 10.59 24.37 -7.77
N ARG A 581 10.16 24.75 -6.57
CA ARG A 581 9.32 23.91 -5.71
C ARG A 581 8.02 23.50 -6.41
N ALA A 582 7.32 24.45 -7.03
CA ALA A 582 6.09 24.21 -7.78
C ALA A 582 6.34 23.31 -9.00
N MET A 583 7.43 23.53 -9.74
CA MET A 583 7.82 22.70 -10.88
C MET A 583 8.09 21.24 -10.45
N ILE A 584 8.85 21.01 -9.38
CA ILE A 584 9.09 19.66 -8.84
C ILE A 584 7.75 19.00 -8.49
N GLY A 585 6.86 19.72 -7.81
CA GLY A 585 5.52 19.23 -7.49
C GLY A 585 4.71 18.84 -8.73
N LYS A 586 4.76 19.67 -9.79
CA LYS A 586 4.08 19.39 -11.07
C LYS A 586 4.68 18.20 -11.81
N LEU A 587 6.00 18.04 -11.83
CA LEU A 587 6.69 16.91 -12.44
C LEU A 587 6.38 15.60 -11.69
N MET A 588 6.32 15.65 -10.36
CA MET A 588 5.90 14.52 -9.52
C MET A 588 4.44 14.15 -9.81
N TYR A 589 3.52 15.11 -9.73
CA TYR A 589 2.08 14.90 -9.93
C TYR A 589 1.78 14.28 -11.30
N ASN A 590 2.42 14.76 -12.36
CA ASN A 590 2.25 14.24 -13.73
C ASN A 590 3.12 13.02 -14.05
N GLN A 591 3.77 12.42 -13.04
CA GLN A 591 4.66 11.26 -13.17
C GLN A 591 5.81 11.41 -14.20
N VAL A 592 6.28 12.62 -14.48
CA VAL A 592 7.28 12.89 -15.52
C VAL A 592 8.61 12.18 -15.23
N PHE A 593 9.06 12.17 -13.98
CA PHE A 593 10.29 11.45 -13.60
C PHE A 593 10.21 9.95 -13.90
N ALA A 594 9.05 9.33 -13.66
CA ALA A 594 8.82 7.92 -13.87
C ALA A 594 8.84 7.57 -15.37
N TRP A 595 8.07 8.29 -16.18
CA TRP A 595 7.96 8.06 -17.62
C TRP A 595 9.26 8.31 -18.37
N THR A 596 9.97 9.40 -18.05
CA THR A 596 11.27 9.71 -18.64
C THR A 596 12.29 8.60 -18.33
N SER A 597 12.32 8.12 -17.09
CA SER A 597 13.21 7.02 -16.68
C SER A 597 12.91 5.73 -17.43
N LEU A 598 11.63 5.39 -17.59
CA LEU A 598 11.21 4.19 -18.30
C LEU A 598 11.53 4.25 -19.80
N ALA A 599 11.31 5.41 -20.44
CA ALA A 599 11.67 5.62 -21.84
C ALA A 599 13.19 5.49 -22.06
N LEU A 600 14.00 6.10 -21.19
CA LEU A 600 15.46 5.98 -21.22
C LEU A 600 15.91 4.54 -21.00
N ALA A 601 15.30 3.80 -20.07
CA ALA A 601 15.59 2.39 -19.84
C ALA A 601 15.31 1.54 -21.09
N GLY A 602 14.16 1.76 -21.75
CA GLY A 602 13.82 1.08 -22.99
C GLY A 602 14.86 1.32 -24.09
N LEU A 603 15.27 2.58 -24.27
CA LEU A 603 16.33 2.94 -25.22
C LEU A 603 17.69 2.32 -24.85
N ALA A 604 18.06 2.32 -23.57
CA ALA A 604 19.31 1.76 -23.07
C ALA A 604 19.40 0.26 -23.31
N VAL A 605 18.32 -0.48 -23.01
CA VAL A 605 18.21 -1.92 -23.23
C VAL A 605 18.22 -2.24 -24.73
N TRP A 606 17.45 -1.50 -25.54
CA TRP A 606 17.35 -1.71 -26.99
C TRP A 606 18.68 -1.43 -27.72
N ARG A 607 19.35 -0.32 -27.39
CA ARG A 607 20.66 0.04 -27.97
C ARG A 607 21.83 -0.70 -27.33
N ASN A 608 21.61 -1.42 -26.23
CA ASN A 608 22.63 -2.09 -25.44
C ASN A 608 23.83 -1.18 -25.13
N SER A 609 23.56 0.02 -24.59
CA SER A 609 24.56 1.09 -24.45
C SER A 609 24.86 1.45 -22.98
N GLY A 610 26.12 1.35 -22.58
CA GLY A 610 26.55 1.62 -21.21
C GLY A 610 26.31 3.07 -20.76
N TRP A 611 26.48 4.05 -21.65
CA TRP A 611 26.23 5.46 -21.31
C TRP A 611 24.74 5.74 -21.09
N LEU A 612 23.86 5.16 -21.93
CA LEU A 612 22.41 5.28 -21.77
C LEU A 612 21.96 4.63 -20.47
N CYS A 613 22.55 3.49 -20.08
CA CYS A 613 22.28 2.88 -18.79
C CYS A 613 22.70 3.80 -17.63
N ALA A 614 23.87 4.42 -17.69
CA ALA A 614 24.33 5.35 -16.65
C ALA A 614 23.42 6.58 -16.55
N LEU A 615 22.99 7.18 -17.67
CA LEU A 615 22.01 8.26 -17.69
C LEU A 615 20.67 7.81 -17.09
N THR A 616 20.21 6.61 -17.45
CA THR A 616 18.96 6.05 -16.92
C THR A 616 19.02 5.84 -15.41
N LEU A 617 20.16 5.38 -14.87
CA LEU A 617 20.37 5.25 -13.42
C LEU A 617 20.21 6.61 -12.73
N VAL A 618 20.82 7.68 -13.26
CA VAL A 618 20.67 9.03 -12.68
C VAL A 618 19.23 9.53 -12.78
N ALA A 619 18.59 9.39 -13.94
CA ALA A 619 17.21 9.84 -14.15
C ALA A 619 16.21 9.12 -13.25
N SER A 620 16.36 7.80 -13.08
CA SER A 620 15.52 7.00 -12.19
C SER A 620 15.70 7.37 -10.72
N LEU A 621 16.90 7.75 -10.29
CA LEU A 621 17.12 8.24 -8.92
C LEU A 621 16.33 9.51 -8.59
N ALA A 622 16.07 10.38 -9.57
CA ALA A 622 15.17 11.52 -9.38
C ALA A 622 13.75 11.04 -9.06
N GLY A 623 13.22 10.09 -9.85
CA GLY A 623 11.89 9.54 -9.61
C GLY A 623 11.80 8.76 -8.29
N LEU A 624 12.86 8.06 -7.90
CA LEU A 624 12.96 7.38 -6.60
C LEU A 624 12.99 8.36 -5.43
N ALA A 625 13.64 9.52 -5.58
CA ALA A 625 13.70 10.56 -4.55
C ALA A 625 12.37 11.33 -4.41
N PHE A 626 11.67 11.57 -5.53
CA PHE A 626 10.43 12.37 -5.60
C PHE A 626 9.17 11.51 -5.76
N TYR A 627 9.02 10.47 -4.94
CA TYR A 627 7.78 9.68 -4.76
C TYR A 627 7.19 8.98 -6.02
N ASN A 628 7.93 8.92 -7.13
CA ASN A 628 7.55 8.22 -8.35
C ASN A 628 8.20 6.84 -8.43
N VAL A 629 8.16 6.10 -7.31
CA VAL A 629 9.06 4.96 -7.07
C VAL A 629 8.75 3.74 -7.96
N ASN A 630 7.49 3.47 -8.29
CA ASN A 630 7.08 2.27 -9.05
C ASN A 630 7.85 2.08 -10.37
N LEU A 631 7.60 2.94 -11.35
CA LEU A 631 8.20 2.83 -12.68
C LEU A 631 9.69 3.19 -12.66
N SER A 632 10.11 4.07 -11.75
CA SER A 632 11.52 4.45 -11.60
C SER A 632 12.36 3.28 -11.07
N ALA A 633 11.83 2.45 -10.18
CA ALA A 633 12.51 1.24 -9.71
C ALA A 633 12.68 0.21 -10.83
N VAL A 634 11.67 0.04 -11.68
CA VAL A 634 11.77 -0.82 -12.89
C VAL A 634 12.89 -0.32 -13.80
N ALA A 635 12.89 0.98 -14.13
CA ALA A 635 13.93 1.59 -14.96
C ALA A 635 15.34 1.43 -14.36
N PHE A 636 15.48 1.67 -13.05
CA PHE A 636 16.74 1.55 -12.32
C PHE A 636 17.29 0.12 -12.38
N VAL A 637 16.45 -0.89 -12.10
CA VAL A 637 16.87 -2.29 -12.10
C VAL A 637 17.20 -2.77 -13.52
N LEU A 638 16.41 -2.43 -14.54
CA LEU A 638 16.70 -2.80 -15.93
C LEU A 638 18.01 -2.18 -16.43
N ALA A 639 18.25 -0.90 -16.16
CA ALA A 639 19.49 -0.23 -16.52
C ALA A 639 20.70 -0.78 -15.75
N GLY A 640 20.55 -1.05 -14.45
CA GLY A 640 21.59 -1.63 -13.61
C GLY A 640 22.00 -3.04 -14.05
N ILE A 641 21.03 -3.92 -14.28
CA ILE A 641 21.26 -5.27 -14.80
C ILE A 641 22.01 -5.20 -16.14
N THR A 642 21.55 -4.35 -17.06
CA THR A 642 22.14 -4.19 -18.39
C THR A 642 23.56 -3.64 -18.33
N LEU A 643 23.81 -2.63 -17.49
CA LEU A 643 25.12 -2.00 -17.35
C LEU A 643 26.15 -2.96 -16.74
N VAL A 644 25.77 -3.69 -15.69
CA VAL A 644 26.66 -4.66 -15.04
C VAL A 644 27.00 -5.80 -15.99
N HIS A 645 26.03 -6.26 -16.77
CA HIS A 645 26.25 -7.26 -17.81
C HIS A 645 27.23 -6.79 -18.89
N LEU A 646 27.06 -5.56 -19.41
CA LEU A 646 27.99 -4.97 -20.37
C LEU A 646 29.43 -4.92 -19.83
N LYS A 647 29.58 -4.44 -18.59
CA LYS A 647 30.89 -4.38 -17.93
C LYS A 647 31.49 -5.77 -17.70
N ASN A 648 30.67 -6.76 -17.33
CA ASN A 648 31.12 -8.14 -17.16
C ASN A 648 31.63 -8.72 -18.49
N ARG A 649 30.97 -8.43 -19.61
CA ARG A 649 31.45 -8.84 -20.95
C ARG A 649 32.75 -8.17 -21.35
N GLU A 650 32.90 -6.86 -21.10
CA GLU A 650 34.16 -6.14 -21.35
C GLU A 650 35.34 -6.79 -20.61
N ALA A 651 35.13 -7.19 -19.35
CA ALA A 651 36.18 -7.79 -18.52
C ALA A 651 36.48 -9.27 -18.81
N VAL A 652 35.61 -9.97 -19.55
CA VAL A 652 35.84 -11.36 -19.99
C VAL A 652 36.53 -11.39 -21.37
N VAL A 653 36.33 -10.36 -22.19
CA VAL A 653 36.86 -10.27 -23.56
C VAL A 653 38.23 -9.56 -23.61
N GLY A 654 38.47 -8.60 -22.71
CA GLY A 654 39.75 -7.92 -22.54
C GLY A 654 40.60 -8.55 -21.46
#